data_AF-A0AA39CIQ0-F1
#
_entry.id   AF-A0AA39CIQ0-F1
#
_cell.length_a   1.000
_cell.length_b   1.000
_cell.length_c   1.000
_cell.angle_alpha   90.00
_cell.angle_beta   90.00
_cell.angle_gamma   90.00
#
_symmetry.space_group_name_H-M   'P 1'
#
loop_
_entity.id
_entity.type
_entity.pdbx_description
1 polymer ?
#
loop_
_entity_poly.entity_id
_entity_poly.type
_entity_poly.pdbx_seq_one_letter_code
_entity_poly.pdbx_strand_id
1 'polypeptide(L)'
;MECGLQKGSYTPSMEQKEPILIQIRETDSISSDDTGLDTSFLQGSSSGSLGGSLDFTVSYQSLEHQFLQHPLELDVYQPPKVKVWKKAAEGVRLAYTRGKVNIEPHNHKQQPISEAGRFNHYYVYPLDNRNKKNERIILGRWKSRLEVRDGNGTQQRVIQAASHNYAGFYTLTKDAEELQRLSLERLPVAASTTVPSLEAAMHNGLAKFFSTDFCYTTSTGYGSNLLAFSAILNEDWLVMFDDKCHNSMHVAAFLSHAGTVKKFPHANFQKMEEILLEYKGKVANVLVAIEGFYSMDGTVPALDVLARLKKQYSFTLLADEAHSLMCLGRTGRGAIEVWNEQNPTDPVSTNLFDIRTGTLSKSVGAVGGIVCGKARFAPAVLKRRDEMLANGADHLPTSSIIQTLHVLGQPTLLQRHLERLAVATIFVREELHRAGVHVYGNAISPILPVYAGRPSMAAKMSYALRKVGLLATPVSTPAVPFWESRVRVCLSADHDNDTINGIVAAIVKAAQNVGLISKKAFHPNLFAYPDESPRQQEAVEAHTTADDIRKLIKEDTTVAGNATSDAHILRAGHEARHRYGLGSGGARWITGTSELHIQVETLAAKLTGTLEAMTYPDSYIGLMSTVAALSRPVTGFKKHVFLVPDTPPQAVLDGFRVASRKGFPRIQQYTGVGSLIEHVRSYSSAVYITCFLDSTIQDDKMNMQAVREQVRQARGVAGMTFLLHDATGAGSLQRDQSSFNDQACESRDHHVLVFGSFYRAFRLPGAYLAGSPVLLKELRYTSRGYMFTTSQLPFVMGMAAAELGKMIGERE
;
A
#
# COMPACT_ATOMS: atom_id res chain seq x y z
N MET A 1 -26.06 -29.95 65.59
CA MET A 1 -24.96 -29.35 66.37
C MET A 1 -24.21 -28.43 65.42
N GLU A 2 -24.74 -27.25 65.13
CA GLU A 2 -24.76 -26.01 65.94
C GLU A 2 -23.45 -25.21 65.93
N CYS A 3 -23.66 -23.89 65.94
CA CYS A 3 -22.75 -22.74 66.05
C CYS A 3 -21.91 -22.39 64.81
N GLY A 4 -22.05 -21.23 64.13
CA GLY A 4 -22.79 -20.01 64.40
C GLY A 4 -21.85 -18.80 64.60
N LEU A 5 -22.04 -17.75 63.77
CA LEU A 5 -21.75 -16.31 64.00
C LEU A 5 -20.24 -15.92 64.09
N GLN A 6 -19.73 -14.74 63.70
CA GLN A 6 -20.24 -13.51 63.09
C GLN A 6 -19.05 -12.65 62.60
N LYS A 7 -19.39 -11.61 61.83
CA LYS A 7 -18.62 -10.51 61.23
C LYS A 7 -17.48 -9.88 62.08
N GLY A 8 -16.43 -9.46 61.38
CA GLY A 8 -15.51 -8.38 61.79
C GLY A 8 -14.70 -7.88 60.59
N SER A 9 -14.95 -6.63 60.18
CA SER A 9 -14.29 -5.89 59.08
C SER A 9 -12.80 -5.66 59.31
N TYR A 10 -11.95 -5.78 58.29
CA TYR A 10 -10.71 -4.98 58.20
C TYR A 10 -10.17 -4.94 56.75
N THR A 11 -10.01 -3.71 56.24
CA THR A 11 -9.30 -3.34 55.00
C THR A 11 -7.81 -3.68 55.07
N PRO A 12 -7.20 -4.20 53.98
CA PRO A 12 -5.76 -4.06 53.78
C PRO A 12 -5.46 -3.18 52.56
N SER A 13 -4.66 -2.16 52.84
CA SER A 13 -3.94 -1.28 51.93
C SER A 13 -3.27 -2.02 50.76
N MET A 14 -3.34 -1.44 49.57
CA MET A 14 -2.48 -1.81 48.44
C MET A 14 -1.02 -1.45 48.78
N GLU A 15 -0.25 -2.44 49.23
CA GLU A 15 1.20 -2.43 49.07
C GLU A 15 1.55 -3.00 47.69
N GLN A 16 2.19 -2.17 46.87
CA GLN A 16 2.81 -2.57 45.62
C GLN A 16 3.90 -3.61 45.91
N LYS A 17 3.74 -4.85 45.42
CA LYS A 17 4.85 -5.79 45.30
C LYS A 17 5.52 -5.60 43.95
N GLU A 18 6.78 -5.18 43.99
CA GLU A 18 7.68 -5.06 42.85
C GLU A 18 7.86 -6.40 42.10
N PRO A 19 7.98 -6.37 40.76
CA PRO A 19 8.28 -7.56 39.97
C PRO A 19 9.76 -7.94 40.06
N ILE A 20 10.01 -9.24 40.24
CA ILE A 20 11.32 -9.89 40.27
C ILE A 20 12.09 -9.61 38.96
N LEU A 21 13.14 -8.81 39.05
CA LEU A 21 14.14 -8.58 37.99
C LEU A 21 15.09 -9.77 37.90
N ILE A 22 15.08 -10.47 36.77
CA ILE A 22 16.17 -11.39 36.40
C ILE A 22 17.25 -10.54 35.72
N GLN A 23 18.31 -10.21 36.46
CA GLN A 23 19.52 -9.58 35.94
C GLN A 23 20.24 -10.51 34.96
N ILE A 24 20.37 -10.08 33.70
CA ILE A 24 21.33 -10.63 32.75
C ILE A 24 22.58 -9.76 32.88
N ARG A 25 23.68 -10.34 33.38
CA ARG A 25 24.98 -9.67 33.56
C ARG A 25 25.51 -9.15 32.22
N GLU A 26 25.73 -7.83 32.15
CA GLU A 26 26.68 -7.21 31.24
C GLU A 26 28.09 -7.56 31.73
N THR A 27 28.97 -7.98 30.82
CA THR A 27 30.40 -8.16 31.10
C THR A 27 31.19 -7.08 30.37
N ASP A 28 31.69 -6.16 31.20
CA ASP A 28 33.00 -5.51 31.21
C ASP A 28 33.38 -4.57 30.06
N SER A 29 33.19 -3.28 30.36
CA SER A 29 34.04 -2.19 29.89
C SER A 29 35.38 -2.24 30.63
N ILE A 30 36.48 -2.09 29.91
CA ILE A 30 37.79 -1.79 30.48
C ILE A 30 38.14 -0.37 30.01
N SER A 31 38.17 0.56 30.94
CA SER A 31 38.93 1.80 30.85
C SER A 31 40.00 1.78 31.94
N SER A 32 41.24 2.04 31.58
CA SER A 32 42.23 2.60 32.49
C SER A 32 43.18 3.44 31.65
N ASP A 33 43.10 4.75 31.84
CA ASP A 33 44.21 5.65 31.58
C ASP A 33 45.41 5.19 32.43
N ASP A 34 46.60 5.19 31.84
CA ASP A 34 47.77 5.61 32.59
C ASP A 34 48.77 6.34 31.70
N THR A 35 49.37 7.34 32.33
CA THR A 35 50.05 8.52 31.79
C THR A 35 51.47 8.26 31.26
N GLY A 36 51.92 9.10 30.31
CA GLY A 36 53.31 9.12 29.85
C GLY A 36 53.58 10.07 28.69
N LEU A 37 53.77 11.36 29.02
CA LEU A 37 54.42 12.47 28.29
C LEU A 37 55.21 12.12 27.00
N ASP A 38 55.01 12.85 25.90
CA ASP A 38 55.80 14.08 25.63
C ASP A 38 55.35 14.80 24.35
N THR A 39 55.13 16.12 24.46
CA THR A 39 54.90 17.04 23.34
C THR A 39 56.08 17.99 23.25
N SER A 40 56.98 17.78 22.30
CA SER A 40 57.71 18.85 21.58
C SER A 40 58.70 18.22 20.61
N PHE A 41 58.54 18.46 19.31
CA PHE A 41 59.66 18.84 18.46
C PHE A 41 59.12 19.56 17.21
N LEU A 42 59.56 20.81 17.11
CA LEU A 42 59.37 21.75 16.02
C LEU A 42 60.20 21.35 14.78
N GLN A 43 59.69 21.82 13.64
CA GLN A 43 60.43 22.23 12.43
C GLN A 43 61.00 21.16 11.49
N GLY A 44 60.46 21.18 10.27
CA GLY A 44 61.00 20.54 9.08
C GLY A 44 60.23 21.00 7.84
N SER A 45 60.47 22.25 7.43
CA SER A 45 60.00 22.82 6.16
C SER A 45 60.68 22.14 4.96
N SER A 46 59.90 21.73 3.95
CA SER A 46 60.30 21.90 2.55
C SER A 46 59.13 21.73 1.59
N SER A 47 58.92 22.79 0.83
CA SER A 47 58.17 22.94 -0.41
C SER A 47 58.20 21.75 -1.37
N GLY A 48 57.03 21.42 -1.93
CA GLY A 48 56.88 20.55 -3.08
C GLY A 48 55.50 20.70 -3.70
N SER A 49 55.34 21.67 -4.58
CA SER A 49 54.17 21.86 -5.43
C SER A 49 54.03 20.69 -6.41
N LEU A 50 52.95 19.92 -6.31
CA LEU A 50 52.44 19.11 -7.41
C LEU A 50 50.95 19.36 -7.52
N GLY A 51 50.61 20.24 -8.46
CA GLY A 51 49.27 20.39 -8.99
C GLY A 51 48.84 19.09 -9.67
N GLY A 52 47.65 18.65 -9.30
CA GLY A 52 46.98 17.49 -9.86
C GLY A 52 45.59 17.43 -9.24
N SER A 53 44.69 18.29 -9.73
CA SER A 53 43.26 18.12 -9.48
C SER A 53 42.84 16.80 -10.13
N LEU A 54 42.68 15.76 -9.32
CA LEU A 54 41.95 14.56 -9.72
C LEU A 54 40.47 14.95 -9.77
N ASP A 55 40.07 15.52 -10.91
CA ASP A 55 38.67 15.69 -11.29
C ASP A 55 38.07 14.30 -11.52
N PHE A 56 37.43 13.74 -10.48
CA PHE A 56 36.50 12.63 -10.63
C PHE A 56 35.10 13.16 -10.93
N THR A 57 34.94 13.77 -12.10
CA THR A 57 33.62 14.09 -12.68
C THR A 57 33.13 12.85 -13.43
N VAL A 58 32.46 11.93 -12.72
CA VAL A 58 31.76 10.82 -13.37
C VAL A 58 30.50 11.40 -14.03
N SER A 59 30.57 11.65 -15.34
CA SER A 59 29.40 12.07 -16.12
C SER A 59 28.56 10.83 -16.50
N TYR A 60 27.25 11.01 -16.69
CA TYR A 60 26.35 9.93 -17.13
C TYR A 60 26.84 9.20 -18.40
N GLN A 61 27.51 9.92 -19.32
CA GLN A 61 28.14 9.36 -20.53
C GLN A 61 29.34 8.44 -20.24
N SER A 62 30.06 8.67 -19.13
CA SER A 62 31.15 7.76 -18.72
C SER A 62 30.61 6.46 -18.11
N LEU A 63 29.39 6.48 -17.57
CA LEU A 63 28.66 5.30 -17.10
C LEU A 63 28.04 4.51 -18.26
N GLU A 64 27.60 5.16 -19.37
CA GLU A 64 27.15 4.51 -20.62
C GLU A 64 28.08 3.38 -21.09
N HIS A 65 29.40 3.56 -20.94
CA HIS A 65 30.39 2.54 -21.29
C HIS A 65 30.55 1.40 -20.26
N GLN A 66 30.19 1.61 -18.99
CA GLN A 66 30.23 0.57 -17.95
C GLN A 66 28.95 -0.29 -17.92
N PHE A 67 27.81 0.21 -18.41
CA PHE A 67 26.56 -0.56 -18.48
C PHE A 67 26.64 -1.80 -19.38
N LEU A 68 27.58 -1.82 -20.34
CA LEU A 68 27.68 -2.86 -21.37
C LEU A 68 28.51 -4.08 -20.98
N GLN A 69 29.21 -4.09 -19.82
CA GLN A 69 30.25 -5.11 -19.56
C GLN A 69 30.19 -5.82 -18.20
N HIS A 70 29.16 -5.65 -17.37
CA HIS A 70 29.13 -6.33 -16.07
C HIS A 70 28.33 -7.65 -16.07
N PRO A 71 28.92 -8.79 -15.62
CA PRO A 71 28.30 -10.11 -15.60
C PRO A 71 27.25 -10.31 -14.50
N LEU A 72 26.64 -9.23 -13.98
CA LEU A 72 25.64 -9.27 -12.91
C LEU A 72 24.28 -9.84 -13.36
N GLU A 73 24.10 -10.12 -14.66
CA GLU A 73 22.83 -10.62 -15.21
C GLU A 73 22.54 -12.10 -14.87
N LEU A 74 23.55 -12.89 -14.48
CA LEU A 74 23.37 -14.33 -14.22
C LEU A 74 22.85 -14.68 -12.82
N ASP A 75 22.90 -13.75 -11.85
CA ASP A 75 22.63 -14.04 -10.43
C ASP A 75 21.46 -13.25 -9.83
N VAL A 76 20.67 -12.58 -10.69
CA VAL A 76 19.55 -11.68 -10.31
C VAL A 76 18.49 -12.36 -9.43
N TYR A 77 18.44 -13.70 -9.48
CA TYR A 77 17.36 -14.49 -8.91
C TYR A 77 17.77 -15.63 -7.97
N GLN A 78 19.03 -16.05 -7.87
CA GLN A 78 19.34 -17.24 -7.07
C GLN A 78 19.44 -16.90 -5.58
N PRO A 79 18.43 -17.25 -4.74
CA PRO A 79 18.56 -17.04 -3.32
C PRO A 79 19.74 -17.86 -2.78
N PRO A 80 20.43 -17.39 -1.73
CA PRO A 80 21.43 -18.18 -1.05
C PRO A 80 20.88 -19.57 -0.67
N LYS A 81 21.61 -20.65 -1.01
CA LYS A 81 21.18 -22.03 -0.72
C LYS A 81 21.01 -22.22 0.79
N VAL A 82 19.78 -22.54 1.21
CA VAL A 82 19.48 -22.81 2.63
C VAL A 82 19.86 -24.25 2.96
N LYS A 83 20.82 -24.43 3.88
CA LYS A 83 21.25 -25.74 4.39
C LYS A 83 20.06 -26.51 4.98
N VAL A 84 19.97 -27.82 4.70
CA VAL A 84 18.85 -28.69 5.10
C VAL A 84 18.57 -28.64 6.61
N TRP A 85 19.60 -28.66 7.45
CA TRP A 85 19.44 -28.58 8.90
C TRP A 85 18.80 -27.26 9.38
N LYS A 86 19.03 -26.13 8.68
CA LYS A 86 18.35 -24.85 8.98
C LYS A 86 16.86 -24.94 8.68
N LYS A 87 16.49 -25.66 7.61
CA LYS A 87 15.08 -25.95 7.30
C LYS A 87 14.45 -26.82 8.39
N ALA A 88 15.14 -27.85 8.85
CA ALA A 88 14.68 -28.71 9.93
C ALA A 88 14.52 -27.95 11.26
N ALA A 89 15.54 -27.20 11.69
CA ALA A 89 15.49 -26.38 12.90
C ALA A 89 14.36 -25.34 12.86
N GLU A 90 14.11 -24.74 11.70
CA GLU A 90 12.97 -23.83 11.53
C GLU A 90 11.63 -24.56 11.54
N GLY A 91 11.56 -25.77 10.97
CA GLY A 91 10.39 -26.63 11.08
C GLY A 91 10.03 -26.93 12.54
N VAL A 92 11.04 -27.26 13.35
CA VAL A 92 10.87 -27.44 14.81
C VAL A 92 10.44 -26.14 15.49
N ARG A 93 11.05 -24.99 15.16
CA ARG A 93 10.65 -23.69 15.72
C ARG A 93 9.21 -23.34 15.36
N LEU A 94 8.79 -23.58 14.12
CA LEU A 94 7.43 -23.37 13.65
C LEU A 94 6.44 -24.29 14.36
N ALA A 95 6.79 -25.57 14.52
CA ALA A 95 5.98 -26.53 15.27
C ALA A 95 5.85 -26.12 16.74
N TYR A 96 6.94 -25.70 17.38
CA TYR A 96 6.93 -25.18 18.74
C TYR A 96 6.12 -23.88 18.86
N THR A 97 6.27 -22.95 17.91
CA THR A 97 5.51 -21.69 17.89
C THR A 97 4.02 -21.97 17.70
N ARG A 98 3.65 -22.88 16.79
CA ARG A 98 2.27 -23.36 16.61
C ARG A 98 1.74 -24.02 17.88
N GLY A 99 2.54 -24.87 18.54
CA GLY A 99 2.20 -25.49 19.81
C GLY A 99 1.97 -24.47 20.91
N LYS A 100 2.88 -23.51 21.08
CA LYS A 100 2.77 -22.43 22.07
C LYS A 100 1.54 -21.55 21.84
N VAL A 101 1.28 -21.18 20.59
CA VAL A 101 0.05 -20.49 20.17
C VAL A 101 -1.20 -21.30 20.50
N ASN A 102 -1.15 -22.63 20.47
CA ASN A 102 -2.31 -23.45 20.84
C ASN A 102 -2.46 -23.66 22.36
N ILE A 103 -1.42 -23.40 23.16
CA ILE A 103 -1.35 -23.72 24.60
C ILE A 103 -1.50 -22.49 25.50
N GLU A 104 -1.06 -21.29 25.09
CA GLU A 104 -1.26 -20.08 25.90
C GLU A 104 -2.76 -19.85 26.15
N PRO A 105 -3.19 -19.47 27.36
CA PRO A 105 -4.59 -19.13 27.64
C PRO A 105 -4.93 -17.85 26.88
N HIS A 106 -5.50 -18.03 25.69
CA HIS A 106 -5.98 -16.93 24.87
C HIS A 106 -7.20 -16.33 25.56
N ASN A 107 -7.23 -15.01 25.69
CA ASN A 107 -8.43 -14.31 26.16
C ASN A 107 -9.62 -14.76 25.29
N HIS A 108 -10.50 -15.61 25.84
CA HIS A 108 -11.46 -16.40 25.07
C HIS A 108 -12.48 -15.56 24.30
N LYS A 109 -12.51 -14.24 24.53
CA LYS A 109 -13.45 -13.28 23.96
C LYS A 109 -12.98 -12.63 22.64
N GLN A 110 -11.74 -12.83 22.18
CA GLN A 110 -11.19 -12.09 21.02
C GLN A 110 -10.36 -12.95 20.04
N GLN A 111 -10.99 -13.94 19.37
CA GLN A 111 -10.30 -14.80 18.40
C GLN A 111 -10.73 -14.56 16.96
N PRO A 112 -9.81 -14.50 15.98
CA PRO A 112 -10.16 -14.39 14.56
C PRO A 112 -11.08 -15.53 14.10
N ILE A 113 -11.95 -15.20 13.16
CA ILE A 113 -13.02 -16.09 12.73
C ILE A 113 -12.60 -16.98 11.56
N SER A 114 -11.60 -16.60 10.75
CA SER A 114 -11.07 -17.48 9.68
C SER A 114 -9.69 -18.07 10.00
N GLU A 115 -9.34 -19.18 9.34
CA GLU A 115 -7.99 -19.77 9.44
C GLU A 115 -6.89 -18.79 9.03
N ALA A 116 -7.14 -17.99 7.99
CA ALA A 116 -6.23 -16.94 7.54
C ALA A 116 -6.08 -15.86 8.63
N GLY A 117 -7.18 -15.43 9.23
CA GLY A 117 -7.18 -14.52 10.37
C GLY A 117 -6.39 -15.06 11.56
N ARG A 118 -6.59 -16.34 11.93
CA ARG A 118 -5.86 -17.00 13.03
C ARG A 118 -4.37 -17.08 12.74
N PHE A 119 -3.98 -17.50 11.54
CA PHE A 119 -2.58 -17.53 11.14
C PHE A 119 -1.93 -16.14 11.25
N ASN A 120 -2.60 -15.10 10.75
CA ASN A 120 -2.08 -13.74 10.84
C ASN A 120 -2.00 -13.24 12.28
N HIS A 121 -3.05 -13.43 13.08
CA HIS A 121 -3.11 -12.94 14.45
C HIS A 121 -2.03 -13.58 15.34
N TYR A 122 -1.80 -14.89 15.19
CA TYR A 122 -0.91 -15.63 16.07
C TYR A 122 0.52 -15.75 15.57
N TYR A 123 0.75 -15.61 14.27
CA TYR A 123 2.07 -15.80 13.68
C TYR A 123 2.62 -14.51 13.05
N VAL A 124 1.90 -13.91 12.09
CA VAL A 124 2.41 -12.77 11.33
C VAL A 124 2.48 -11.51 12.19
N TYR A 125 1.36 -11.11 12.81
CA TYR A 125 1.25 -9.88 13.60
C TYR A 125 2.28 -9.81 14.74
N PRO A 126 2.48 -10.85 15.59
CA PRO A 126 3.45 -10.78 16.68
C PRO A 126 4.90 -10.73 16.19
N LEU A 127 5.20 -11.39 15.06
CA LEU A 127 6.54 -11.37 14.45
C LEU A 127 6.85 -9.98 13.88
N ASP A 128 5.95 -9.45 13.06
CA ASP A 128 6.18 -8.20 12.33
C ASP A 128 6.16 -6.98 13.25
N ASN A 129 5.30 -6.97 14.28
CA ASN A 129 5.18 -5.85 15.21
C ASN A 129 6.06 -5.98 16.47
N ARG A 130 6.62 -7.16 16.75
CA ARG A 130 7.53 -7.44 17.88
C ARG A 130 7.08 -6.77 19.20
N ASN A 131 5.87 -7.10 19.67
CA ASN A 131 5.23 -6.47 20.83
C ASN A 131 5.13 -4.93 20.69
N LYS A 132 4.54 -4.46 19.60
CA LYS A 132 4.35 -3.03 19.23
C LYS A 132 5.63 -2.23 18.96
N LYS A 133 6.82 -2.77 19.24
CA LYS A 133 8.12 -2.09 19.06
C LYS A 133 8.50 -1.82 17.61
N ASN A 134 7.89 -2.51 16.65
CA ASN A 134 8.15 -2.31 15.22
C ASN A 134 6.97 -1.68 14.48
N GLU A 135 5.93 -1.25 15.20
CA GLU A 135 4.81 -0.50 14.63
C GLU A 135 5.29 0.87 14.12
N ARG A 136 4.79 1.30 12.96
CA ARG A 136 5.30 2.48 12.23
C ARG A 136 4.22 3.55 12.18
N ILE A 137 4.16 4.39 13.22
CA ILE A 137 3.28 5.57 13.24
C ILE A 137 4.07 6.76 12.71
N ILE A 138 3.62 7.35 11.60
CA ILE A 138 4.28 8.44 10.89
C ILE A 138 3.77 9.78 11.42
N LEU A 139 4.69 10.66 11.85
CA LEU A 139 4.35 11.92 12.54
C LEU A 139 4.44 13.17 11.66
N GLY A 140 4.89 13.05 10.41
CA GLY A 140 5.07 14.18 9.52
C GLY A 140 5.23 13.79 8.04
N ARG A 141 5.82 14.70 7.26
CA ARG A 141 6.03 14.54 5.81
C ARG A 141 6.92 13.34 5.49
N TRP A 142 6.67 12.68 4.36
CA TRP A 142 7.54 11.64 3.80
C TRP A 142 8.79 12.23 3.12
N LYS A 143 9.60 12.96 3.90
CA LYS A 143 10.92 13.43 3.49
C LYS A 143 11.96 12.31 3.59
N SER A 144 13.17 12.59 3.09
CA SER A 144 14.35 11.70 3.21
C SER A 144 14.61 11.24 4.66
N ARG A 145 14.29 12.11 5.64
CA ARG A 145 14.25 11.78 7.06
C ARG A 145 12.92 12.21 7.66
N LEU A 146 12.35 11.35 8.49
CA LEU A 146 11.07 11.61 9.15
C LEU A 146 11.05 11.07 10.58
N GLU A 147 10.06 11.51 11.35
CA GLU A 147 9.81 11.01 12.70
C GLU A 147 8.80 9.87 12.69
N VAL A 148 9.18 8.77 13.34
CA VAL A 148 8.33 7.62 13.57
C VAL A 148 8.14 7.38 15.06
N ARG A 149 6.93 6.96 15.44
CA ARG A 149 6.60 6.49 16.78
C ARG A 149 6.27 5.00 16.72
N ASP A 150 6.79 4.22 17.67
CA ASP A 150 6.36 2.83 17.86
C ASP A 150 5.09 2.75 18.71
N GLY A 151 4.46 1.58 18.79
CA GLY A 151 3.23 1.42 19.56
C GLY A 151 3.40 1.45 21.08
N ASN A 152 4.63 1.66 21.58
CA ASN A 152 4.92 1.96 23.00
C ASN A 152 5.17 3.46 23.23
N GLY A 153 5.06 4.30 22.19
CA GLY A 153 5.26 5.74 22.29
C GLY A 153 6.69 6.21 22.05
N THR A 154 7.65 5.31 21.76
CA THR A 154 9.04 5.73 21.51
C THR A 154 9.14 6.41 20.16
N GLN A 155 9.50 7.69 20.17
CA GLN A 155 9.73 8.48 18.97
C GLN A 155 11.20 8.42 18.55
N GLN A 156 11.43 8.35 17.23
CA GLN A 156 12.76 8.31 16.66
C GLN A 156 12.74 8.99 15.29
N ARG A 157 13.77 9.81 15.02
CA ARG A 157 14.06 10.30 13.67
C ARG A 157 14.84 9.25 12.90
N VAL A 158 14.34 8.89 11.72
CA VAL A 158 14.89 7.82 10.88
C VAL A 158 15.06 8.28 9.43
N ILE A 159 16.04 7.71 8.73
CA ILE A 159 16.11 7.75 7.27
C ILE A 159 14.93 6.95 6.73
N GLN A 160 14.23 7.53 5.77
CA GLN A 160 13.09 6.90 5.15
C GLN A 160 13.49 6.14 3.88
N ALA A 161 13.43 4.80 3.93
CA ALA A 161 13.59 3.92 2.78
C ALA A 161 12.45 2.88 2.63
N ALA A 162 11.27 3.13 3.19
CA ALA A 162 10.05 2.36 2.97
C ALA A 162 9.08 3.00 1.97
N SER A 163 9.21 4.31 1.71
CA SER A 163 8.35 5.10 0.82
C SER A 163 8.56 4.75 -0.65
N HIS A 164 7.54 4.95 -1.47
CA HIS A 164 7.59 4.84 -2.93
C HIS A 164 7.82 6.20 -3.64
N ASN A 165 8.41 7.18 -2.94
CA ASN A 165 8.83 8.46 -3.51
C ASN A 165 10.12 8.31 -4.34
N TYR A 166 10.07 7.64 -5.50
CA TYR A 166 11.29 7.41 -6.29
C TYR A 166 11.83 8.70 -6.89
N ALA A 167 11.04 9.41 -7.70
CA ALA A 167 11.48 10.64 -8.36
C ALA A 167 11.56 11.89 -7.46
N GLY A 168 11.27 11.80 -6.16
CA GLY A 168 11.49 12.92 -5.23
C GLY A 168 10.45 14.05 -5.25
N PHE A 169 9.25 13.84 -5.79
CA PHE A 169 8.24 14.92 -5.89
C PHE A 169 7.35 15.09 -4.65
N TYR A 170 7.66 14.42 -3.53
CA TYR A 170 6.90 14.60 -2.29
C TYR A 170 7.22 15.92 -1.58
N THR A 171 8.37 16.51 -1.89
CA THR A 171 8.72 17.85 -1.41
C THR A 171 8.21 18.88 -2.41
N LEU A 172 7.15 19.59 -2.04
CA LEU A 172 6.54 20.60 -2.90
C LEU A 172 7.38 21.88 -2.95
N THR A 173 7.51 22.45 -4.14
CA THR A 173 8.02 23.80 -4.36
C THR A 173 7.03 24.84 -3.85
N LYS A 174 7.46 26.10 -3.71
CA LYS A 174 6.56 27.20 -3.29
C LYS A 174 5.39 27.36 -4.26
N ASP A 175 5.65 27.29 -5.57
CA ASP A 175 4.59 27.35 -6.58
C ASP A 175 3.64 26.16 -6.49
N ALA A 176 4.14 24.94 -6.30
CA ALA A 176 3.29 23.77 -6.09
C ALA A 176 2.42 23.89 -4.83
N GLU A 177 2.98 24.36 -3.71
CA GLU A 177 2.21 24.64 -2.50
C GLU A 177 1.13 25.70 -2.77
N GLU A 178 1.39 26.72 -3.59
CA GLU A 178 0.39 27.73 -3.93
C GLU A 178 -0.73 27.16 -4.82
N LEU A 179 -0.39 26.35 -5.84
CA LEU A 179 -1.38 25.69 -6.70
C LEU A 179 -2.31 24.78 -5.90
N GLN A 180 -1.76 24.05 -4.93
CA GLN A 180 -2.51 23.13 -4.08
C GLN A 180 -3.40 23.88 -3.08
N ARG A 181 -2.94 25.05 -2.61
CA ARG A 181 -3.77 25.98 -1.82
C ARG A 181 -4.96 26.46 -2.65
N LEU A 182 -4.72 26.97 -3.86
CA LEU A 182 -5.76 27.43 -4.78
C LEU A 182 -6.75 26.31 -5.14
N SER A 183 -6.25 25.09 -5.37
CA SER A 183 -7.09 23.92 -5.59
C SER A 183 -8.07 23.70 -4.47
N LEU A 184 -7.59 23.71 -3.23
CA LEU A 184 -8.40 23.39 -2.06
C LEU A 184 -9.45 24.48 -1.78
N GLU A 185 -9.10 25.73 -2.03
CA GLU A 185 -9.98 26.88 -1.77
C GLU A 185 -11.03 27.12 -2.86
N ARG A 186 -10.78 26.71 -4.11
CA ARG A 186 -11.61 27.09 -5.26
C ARG A 186 -12.31 25.93 -5.95
N LEU A 187 -11.80 24.72 -5.82
CA LEU A 187 -12.29 23.56 -6.57
C LEU A 187 -12.79 22.46 -5.63
N PRO A 188 -13.73 21.62 -6.08
CA PRO A 188 -14.14 20.43 -5.32
C PRO A 188 -12.97 19.49 -5.04
N VAL A 189 -12.93 18.88 -3.85
CA VAL A 189 -11.82 17.99 -3.44
C VAL A 189 -11.78 16.70 -4.27
N ALA A 190 -12.91 16.01 -4.45
CA ALA A 190 -13.01 14.76 -5.21
C ALA A 190 -14.17 14.78 -6.21
N ALA A 191 -14.06 15.60 -7.27
CA ALA A 191 -15.02 15.56 -8.38
C ALA A 191 -14.33 15.91 -9.70
N SER A 192 -13.48 15.00 -10.21
CA SER A 192 -12.72 15.24 -11.46
C SER A 192 -13.61 15.66 -12.63
N THR A 193 -14.84 15.13 -12.70
CA THR A 193 -15.82 15.45 -13.74
C THR A 193 -16.38 16.87 -13.67
N THR A 194 -16.15 17.59 -12.56
CA THR A 194 -16.52 19.02 -12.41
C THR A 194 -15.35 19.97 -12.66
N VAL A 195 -14.18 19.43 -13.02
CA VAL A 195 -12.98 20.18 -13.40
C VAL A 195 -12.50 19.72 -14.80
N PRO A 196 -13.36 19.86 -15.83
CA PRO A 196 -13.12 19.27 -17.15
C PRO A 196 -11.85 19.79 -17.84
N SER A 197 -11.47 21.05 -17.65
CA SER A 197 -10.24 21.59 -18.26
C SER A 197 -9.00 20.93 -17.65
N LEU A 198 -8.93 20.83 -16.33
CA LEU A 198 -7.85 20.15 -15.62
C LEU A 198 -7.80 18.65 -15.92
N GLU A 199 -8.95 17.97 -15.95
CA GLU A 199 -9.04 16.54 -16.25
C GLU A 199 -8.55 16.25 -17.67
N ALA A 200 -9.01 17.00 -18.67
CA ALA A 200 -8.57 16.87 -20.05
C ALA A 200 -7.07 17.16 -20.21
N ALA A 201 -6.55 18.21 -19.56
CA ALA A 201 -5.13 18.54 -19.59
C ALA A 201 -4.28 17.39 -19.04
N MET A 202 -4.69 16.78 -17.93
CA MET A 202 -3.96 15.66 -17.33
C MET A 202 -4.03 14.41 -18.21
N HIS A 203 -5.21 14.07 -18.76
CA HIS A 203 -5.35 12.93 -19.68
C HIS A 203 -4.45 13.11 -20.91
N ASN A 204 -4.46 14.29 -21.52
CA ASN A 204 -3.61 14.61 -22.67
C ASN A 204 -2.11 14.59 -22.30
N GLY A 205 -1.74 15.14 -21.15
CA GLY A 205 -0.37 15.15 -20.65
C GLY A 205 0.18 13.75 -20.42
N LEU A 206 -0.58 12.87 -19.77
CA LEU A 206 -0.20 11.47 -19.53
C LEU A 206 -0.16 10.66 -20.83
N ALA A 207 -1.13 10.86 -21.73
CA ALA A 207 -1.13 10.20 -23.03
C ALA A 207 0.11 10.59 -23.86
N LYS A 208 0.47 11.89 -23.87
CA LYS A 208 1.70 12.39 -24.50
C LYS A 208 2.96 11.83 -23.82
N PHE A 209 2.98 11.76 -22.49
CA PHE A 209 4.11 11.23 -21.72
C PHE A 209 4.44 9.79 -22.14
N PHE A 210 3.43 8.92 -22.22
CA PHE A 210 3.58 7.52 -22.62
C PHE A 210 3.56 7.28 -24.14
N SER A 211 3.37 8.32 -24.95
CA SER A 211 3.16 8.20 -26.41
C SER A 211 2.00 7.25 -26.77
N THR A 212 0.87 7.38 -26.08
CA THR A 212 -0.35 6.59 -26.29
C THR A 212 -1.50 7.44 -26.82
N ASP A 213 -2.51 6.80 -27.39
CA ASP A 213 -3.64 7.49 -28.04
C ASP A 213 -4.65 8.07 -27.03
N PHE A 214 -4.78 7.48 -25.84
CA PHE A 214 -5.68 7.97 -24.79
C PHE A 214 -5.12 7.73 -23.39
N CYS A 215 -5.68 8.44 -22.40
CA CYS A 215 -5.51 8.16 -20.99
C CYS A 215 -6.82 8.42 -20.24
N TYR A 216 -7.22 7.51 -19.36
CA TYR A 216 -8.31 7.74 -18.39
C TYR A 216 -7.85 7.42 -16.97
N THR A 217 -8.56 7.94 -15.98
CA THR A 217 -8.14 7.86 -14.57
C THR A 217 -9.20 7.24 -13.66
N THR A 218 -8.73 6.81 -12.49
CA THR A 218 -9.53 6.27 -11.38
C THR A 218 -8.99 6.82 -10.06
N SER A 219 -9.75 6.70 -8.96
CA SER A 219 -9.36 7.16 -7.61
C SER A 219 -8.10 6.49 -7.06
N THR A 220 -7.77 5.27 -7.51
CA THR A 220 -6.64 4.48 -7.00
C THR A 220 -5.97 3.64 -8.09
N GLY A 221 -4.70 3.27 -7.91
CA GLY A 221 -4.01 2.33 -8.79
C GLY A 221 -4.58 0.90 -8.78
N TYR A 222 -5.34 0.55 -7.74
CA TYR A 222 -6.12 -0.69 -7.74
C TYR A 222 -7.29 -0.57 -8.72
N GLY A 223 -7.97 0.59 -8.72
CA GLY A 223 -9.07 0.92 -9.62
C GLY A 223 -8.69 0.91 -11.09
N SER A 224 -7.49 1.35 -11.47
CA SER A 224 -7.04 1.32 -12.88
C SER A 224 -6.95 -0.10 -13.44
N ASN A 225 -6.50 -1.06 -12.62
CA ASN A 225 -6.51 -2.47 -12.99
C ASN A 225 -7.95 -3.02 -13.09
N LEU A 226 -8.83 -2.71 -12.13
CA LEU A 226 -10.25 -3.09 -12.24
C LEU A 226 -10.88 -2.56 -13.53
N LEU A 227 -10.62 -1.29 -13.84
CA LEU A 227 -11.12 -0.61 -15.03
C LEU A 227 -10.60 -1.27 -16.31
N ALA A 228 -9.28 -1.41 -16.45
CA ALA A 228 -8.69 -1.93 -17.69
C ALA A 228 -9.16 -3.36 -18.00
N PHE A 229 -9.12 -4.27 -17.03
CA PHE A 229 -9.50 -5.66 -17.26
C PHE A 229 -11.01 -5.79 -17.53
N SER A 230 -11.85 -5.11 -16.74
CA SER A 230 -13.31 -5.25 -16.89
C SER A 230 -13.89 -4.50 -18.10
N ALA A 231 -13.13 -3.59 -18.70
CA ALA A 231 -13.48 -2.95 -19.95
C ALA A 231 -13.21 -3.83 -21.19
N ILE A 232 -12.32 -4.83 -21.07
CA ILE A 232 -11.78 -5.56 -22.22
C ILE A 232 -12.20 -7.02 -22.21
N LEU A 233 -12.07 -7.66 -21.04
CA LEU A 233 -12.27 -9.09 -20.92
C LEU A 233 -13.75 -9.44 -20.86
N ASN A 234 -14.06 -10.57 -21.48
CA ASN A 234 -15.34 -11.25 -21.42
C ASN A 234 -15.08 -12.77 -21.60
N GLU A 235 -16.14 -13.55 -21.75
CA GLU A 235 -16.07 -15.02 -21.84
C GLU A 235 -15.28 -15.54 -23.05
N ASP A 236 -15.05 -14.72 -24.07
CA ASP A 236 -14.28 -15.10 -25.27
C ASP A 236 -12.75 -14.93 -25.12
N TRP A 237 -12.29 -14.46 -23.96
CA TRP A 237 -10.88 -14.17 -23.70
C TRP A 237 -10.17 -15.26 -22.90
N LEU A 238 -8.97 -15.61 -23.35
CA LEU A 238 -7.91 -16.12 -22.49
C LEU A 238 -7.14 -14.94 -21.91
N VAL A 239 -7.04 -14.86 -20.58
CA VAL A 239 -6.08 -13.99 -19.91
C VAL A 239 -4.97 -14.82 -19.27
N MET A 240 -3.72 -14.44 -19.52
CA MET A 240 -2.56 -15.04 -18.90
C MET A 240 -1.68 -14.00 -18.20
N PHE A 241 -1.15 -14.39 -17.04
CA PHE A 241 -0.34 -13.54 -16.18
C PHE A 241 1.03 -14.13 -15.93
N ASP A 242 2.03 -13.26 -15.82
CA ASP A 242 3.20 -13.57 -15.01
C ASP A 242 2.74 -13.82 -13.55
N ASP A 243 3.23 -14.88 -12.90
CA ASP A 243 2.74 -15.28 -11.59
C ASP A 243 3.03 -14.28 -10.46
N LYS A 244 3.91 -13.31 -10.71
CA LYS A 244 4.26 -12.22 -9.81
C LYS A 244 3.54 -10.91 -10.06
N CYS A 245 2.67 -10.84 -11.06
CA CYS A 245 1.83 -9.67 -11.25
C CYS A 245 1.09 -9.26 -9.98
N HIS A 246 0.90 -7.96 -9.83
CA HIS A 246 0.29 -7.36 -8.67
C HIS A 246 -1.10 -7.94 -8.40
N ASN A 247 -1.45 -8.11 -7.11
CA ASN A 247 -2.67 -8.81 -6.73
C ASN A 247 -3.94 -8.19 -7.34
N SER A 248 -3.95 -6.86 -7.52
CA SER A 248 -5.04 -6.12 -8.17
C SER A 248 -5.34 -6.62 -9.59
N MET A 249 -4.32 -6.98 -10.38
CA MET A 249 -4.51 -7.49 -11.74
C MET A 249 -5.21 -8.86 -11.73
N HIS A 250 -4.81 -9.73 -10.81
CA HIS A 250 -5.49 -11.02 -10.63
C HIS A 250 -6.95 -10.83 -10.21
N VAL A 251 -7.21 -9.94 -9.23
CA VAL A 251 -8.58 -9.64 -8.80
C VAL A 251 -9.41 -9.10 -9.96
N ALA A 252 -8.84 -8.19 -10.75
CA ALA A 252 -9.50 -7.61 -11.90
C ALA A 252 -9.85 -8.67 -12.96
N ALA A 253 -8.97 -9.59 -13.29
CA ALA A 253 -9.31 -10.69 -14.21
C ALA A 253 -10.45 -11.57 -13.71
N PHE A 254 -10.45 -11.95 -12.42
CA PHE A 254 -11.54 -12.74 -11.85
C PHE A 254 -12.87 -11.99 -11.88
N LEU A 255 -12.83 -10.67 -11.72
CA LEU A 255 -14.02 -9.83 -11.81
C LEU A 255 -14.56 -9.73 -13.26
N SER A 256 -13.69 -9.82 -14.26
CA SER A 256 -13.99 -9.45 -15.65
C SER A 256 -14.57 -10.58 -16.50
N HIS A 257 -15.08 -11.66 -15.89
CA HIS A 257 -15.71 -12.78 -16.60
C HIS A 257 -14.86 -13.40 -17.73
N ALA A 258 -13.53 -13.35 -17.62
CA ALA A 258 -12.64 -13.97 -18.59
C ALA A 258 -12.93 -15.47 -18.70
N GLY A 259 -13.15 -15.98 -19.90
CA GLY A 259 -13.50 -17.39 -20.12
C GLY A 259 -12.41 -18.36 -19.65
N THR A 260 -11.14 -17.96 -19.77
CA THR A 260 -10.03 -18.73 -19.21
C THR A 260 -8.99 -17.81 -18.57
N VAL A 261 -8.54 -18.19 -17.36
CA VAL A 261 -7.46 -17.51 -16.64
C VAL A 261 -6.28 -18.48 -16.45
N LYS A 262 -5.08 -18.09 -16.90
CA LYS A 262 -3.84 -18.85 -16.73
C LYS A 262 -2.75 -18.01 -16.07
N LYS A 263 -1.77 -18.70 -15.51
CA LYS A 263 -0.52 -18.10 -15.04
C LYS A 263 0.66 -18.84 -15.64
N PHE A 264 1.75 -18.14 -15.91
CA PHE A 264 3.04 -18.73 -16.21
C PHE A 264 4.06 -18.29 -15.13
N PRO A 265 5.03 -19.14 -14.76
CA PRO A 265 6.05 -18.77 -13.79
C PRO A 265 6.84 -17.54 -14.27
N HIS A 266 7.22 -16.67 -13.34
CA HIS A 266 7.98 -15.45 -13.64
C HIS A 266 9.18 -15.71 -14.55
N ALA A 267 9.29 -14.89 -15.61
CA ALA A 267 10.33 -14.98 -16.64
C ALA A 267 10.43 -16.33 -17.38
N ASN A 268 9.47 -17.25 -17.22
CA ASN A 268 9.43 -18.51 -17.96
C ASN A 268 8.60 -18.36 -19.25
N PHE A 269 9.20 -17.77 -20.27
CA PHE A 269 8.55 -17.54 -21.56
C PHE A 269 8.33 -18.81 -22.38
N GLN A 270 9.10 -19.87 -22.12
CA GLN A 270 8.81 -21.19 -22.70
C GLN A 270 7.44 -21.69 -22.23
N LYS A 271 7.15 -21.60 -20.93
CA LYS A 271 5.86 -22.00 -20.40
C LYS A 271 4.73 -21.11 -20.91
N MET A 272 4.99 -19.81 -21.06
CA MET A 272 4.05 -18.89 -21.70
C MET A 272 3.74 -19.33 -23.15
N GLU A 273 4.76 -19.63 -23.95
CA GLU A 273 4.60 -20.08 -25.34
C GLU A 273 3.84 -21.42 -25.44
N GLU A 274 4.09 -22.37 -24.54
CA GLU A 274 3.31 -23.61 -24.44
C GLU A 274 1.81 -23.33 -24.24
N ILE A 275 1.46 -22.41 -23.35
CA ILE A 275 0.05 -22.03 -23.11
C ILE A 275 -0.53 -21.34 -24.36
N LEU A 276 0.23 -20.45 -25.01
CA LEU A 276 -0.19 -19.81 -26.25
C LEU A 276 -0.47 -20.82 -27.36
N LEU A 277 0.37 -21.84 -27.51
CA LEU A 277 0.18 -22.94 -28.45
C LEU A 277 -1.03 -23.80 -28.10
N GLU A 278 -1.21 -24.14 -26.82
CA GLU A 278 -2.33 -24.94 -26.33
C GLU A 278 -3.68 -24.30 -26.69
N TYR A 279 -3.77 -22.97 -26.62
CA TYR A 279 -5.01 -22.21 -26.82
C TYR A 279 -5.14 -21.59 -28.21
N LYS A 280 -4.15 -21.77 -29.09
CA LYS A 280 -4.21 -21.26 -30.47
C LYS A 280 -5.44 -21.84 -31.20
N GLY A 281 -6.32 -20.97 -31.67
CA GLY A 281 -7.56 -21.34 -32.34
C GLY A 281 -8.68 -21.88 -31.43
N LYS A 282 -8.46 -21.94 -30.10
CA LYS A 282 -9.48 -22.36 -29.11
C LYS A 282 -10.20 -21.19 -28.44
N VAL A 283 -9.61 -19.99 -28.50
CA VAL A 283 -10.16 -18.76 -27.96
C VAL A 283 -10.14 -17.67 -29.02
N ALA A 284 -11.07 -16.72 -28.94
CA ALA A 284 -11.14 -15.62 -29.89
C ALA A 284 -10.02 -14.60 -29.63
N ASN A 285 -9.75 -14.31 -28.35
CA ASN A 285 -8.83 -13.26 -27.94
C ASN A 285 -7.89 -13.73 -26.83
N VAL A 286 -6.66 -13.20 -26.84
CA VAL A 286 -5.65 -13.46 -25.81
C VAL A 286 -5.16 -12.12 -25.24
N LEU A 287 -5.21 -12.00 -23.91
CA LEU A 287 -4.55 -10.93 -23.15
C LEU A 287 -3.37 -11.54 -22.37
N VAL A 288 -2.18 -11.00 -22.59
CA VAL A 288 -1.00 -11.26 -21.76
C VAL A 288 -0.80 -10.05 -20.87
N ALA A 289 -0.70 -10.30 -19.56
CA ALA A 289 -0.53 -9.25 -18.56
C ALA A 289 0.78 -9.44 -17.78
N ILE A 290 1.57 -8.36 -17.68
CA ILE A 290 2.87 -8.30 -17.03
C ILE A 290 2.99 -7.04 -16.16
N GLU A 291 4.01 -6.97 -15.30
CA GLU A 291 4.45 -5.69 -14.73
C GLU A 291 5.58 -5.08 -15.55
N GLY A 292 5.59 -3.75 -15.69
CA GLY A 292 6.74 -3.02 -16.23
C GLY A 292 7.94 -3.05 -15.29
N PHE A 293 7.70 -3.20 -13.98
CA PHE A 293 8.75 -3.34 -12.98
C PHE A 293 8.26 -4.10 -11.74
N TYR A 294 8.76 -5.33 -11.59
CA TYR A 294 8.34 -6.27 -10.55
C TYR A 294 8.93 -5.90 -9.19
N SER A 295 8.17 -5.14 -8.42
CA SER A 295 8.68 -4.48 -7.20
C SER A 295 9.10 -5.39 -6.04
N MET A 296 8.67 -6.67 -6.02
CA MET A 296 9.12 -7.63 -4.99
C MET A 296 10.54 -8.15 -5.26
N ASP A 297 10.93 -8.19 -6.52
CA ASP A 297 12.18 -8.79 -6.98
C ASP A 297 13.14 -7.75 -7.54
N GLY A 298 12.66 -6.55 -7.87
CA GLY A 298 13.46 -5.50 -8.49
C GLY A 298 13.83 -5.85 -9.93
N THR A 299 12.96 -6.56 -10.66
CA THR A 299 13.23 -7.02 -12.03
C THR A 299 12.40 -6.30 -13.08
N VAL A 300 12.95 -6.17 -14.28
CA VAL A 300 12.23 -5.71 -15.49
C VAL A 300 11.92 -6.89 -16.42
N PRO A 301 10.81 -6.88 -17.18
CA PRO A 301 10.46 -7.95 -18.11
C PRO A 301 11.40 -8.01 -19.32
N ALA A 302 11.64 -9.21 -19.86
CA ALA A 302 12.36 -9.39 -21.14
C ALA A 302 11.47 -8.99 -22.32
N LEU A 303 11.65 -7.76 -22.82
CA LEU A 303 10.73 -7.16 -23.80
C LEU A 303 10.94 -7.67 -25.23
N ASP A 304 12.15 -8.10 -25.59
CA ASP A 304 12.46 -8.76 -26.86
C ASP A 304 11.65 -10.05 -27.05
N VAL A 305 11.64 -10.92 -26.04
CA VAL A 305 10.92 -12.19 -26.08
C VAL A 305 9.42 -11.94 -26.18
N LEU A 306 8.91 -10.98 -25.39
CA LEU A 306 7.51 -10.57 -25.46
C LEU A 306 7.14 -9.99 -26.82
N ALA A 307 7.99 -9.15 -27.42
CA ALA A 307 7.76 -8.57 -28.74
C ALA A 307 7.71 -9.64 -29.82
N ARG A 308 8.65 -10.59 -29.79
CA ARG A 308 8.68 -11.75 -30.70
C ARG A 308 7.42 -12.60 -30.57
N LEU A 309 7.06 -13.01 -29.35
CA LEU A 309 5.86 -13.83 -29.10
C LEU A 309 4.59 -13.07 -29.49
N LYS A 310 4.51 -11.77 -29.22
CA LYS A 310 3.37 -10.93 -29.62
C LYS A 310 3.19 -10.91 -31.13
N LYS A 311 4.30 -10.78 -31.89
CA LYS A 311 4.27 -10.82 -33.36
C LYS A 311 3.82 -12.19 -33.88
N GLN A 312 4.23 -13.28 -33.23
CA GLN A 312 3.93 -14.65 -33.65
C GLN A 312 2.49 -15.09 -33.32
N TYR A 313 1.94 -14.64 -32.19
CA TYR A 313 0.65 -15.10 -31.65
C TYR A 313 -0.44 -14.03 -31.63
N SER A 314 -0.14 -12.78 -31.99
CA SER A 314 -1.09 -11.68 -32.14
C SER A 314 -1.93 -11.38 -30.88
N PHE A 315 -1.37 -11.56 -29.69
CA PHE A 315 -2.08 -11.27 -28.43
C PHE A 315 -2.06 -9.78 -28.07
N THR A 316 -3.02 -9.37 -27.23
CA THR A 316 -3.03 -8.05 -26.57
C THR A 316 -2.08 -8.06 -25.37
N LEU A 317 -1.20 -7.07 -25.26
CA LEU A 317 -0.22 -6.96 -24.18
C LEU A 317 -0.59 -5.80 -23.25
N LEU A 318 -0.87 -6.12 -21.99
CA LEU A 318 -1.12 -5.17 -20.91
C LEU A 318 0.09 -5.14 -19.96
N ALA A 319 0.63 -3.95 -19.71
CA ALA A 319 1.70 -3.75 -18.74
C ALA A 319 1.23 -2.86 -17.58
N ASP A 320 1.40 -3.31 -16.34
CA ASP A 320 1.21 -2.45 -15.16
C ASP A 320 2.52 -1.68 -14.89
N GLU A 321 2.52 -0.39 -15.20
CA GLU A 321 3.62 0.57 -15.01
C GLU A 321 3.58 1.21 -13.62
N ALA A 322 2.82 0.66 -12.66
CA ALA A 322 2.63 1.26 -11.35
C ALA A 322 3.93 1.52 -10.57
N HIS A 323 4.99 0.75 -10.79
CA HIS A 323 6.30 0.92 -10.14
C HIS A 323 7.35 1.57 -11.04
N SER A 324 7.16 1.57 -12.35
CA SER A 324 8.11 2.05 -13.35
C SER A 324 7.83 3.48 -13.84
N LEU A 325 6.56 3.95 -13.77
CA LEU A 325 6.18 5.33 -14.07
C LEU A 325 7.00 6.31 -13.23
N MET A 326 7.71 7.21 -13.91
CA MET A 326 8.58 8.23 -13.31
C MET A 326 9.53 7.61 -12.29
N CYS A 327 10.06 6.43 -12.59
CA CYS A 327 10.98 5.69 -11.72
C CYS A 327 12.11 5.06 -12.53
N LEU A 328 11.79 4.56 -13.73
CA LEU A 328 12.72 3.88 -14.61
C LEU A 328 12.80 4.57 -15.97
N GLY A 329 14.00 4.58 -16.55
CA GLY A 329 14.33 5.23 -17.82
C GLY A 329 14.73 6.69 -17.62
N ARG A 330 15.45 7.27 -18.57
CA ARG A 330 15.97 8.63 -18.46
C ARG A 330 14.88 9.70 -18.32
N THR A 331 13.73 9.50 -18.96
CA THR A 331 12.57 10.41 -18.86
C THR A 331 11.43 9.85 -18.01
N GLY A 332 11.64 8.68 -17.39
CA GLY A 332 10.67 8.06 -16.50
C GLY A 332 9.53 7.33 -17.20
N ARG A 333 9.69 6.99 -18.50
CA ARG A 333 8.63 6.35 -19.29
C ARG A 333 8.50 4.84 -19.05
N GLY A 334 9.34 4.28 -18.19
CA GLY A 334 9.20 2.94 -17.68
C GLY A 334 9.93 1.89 -18.52
N ALA A 335 9.36 0.68 -18.58
CA ALA A 335 10.10 -0.52 -18.99
C ALA A 335 10.64 -0.46 -20.43
N ILE A 336 9.86 0.08 -21.37
CA ILE A 336 10.28 0.17 -22.78
C ILE A 336 11.44 1.15 -22.95
N GLU A 337 11.42 2.28 -22.23
CA GLU A 337 12.50 3.27 -22.30
C GLU A 337 13.81 2.66 -21.81
N VAL A 338 13.79 2.03 -20.64
CA VAL A 338 14.95 1.30 -20.10
C VAL A 338 15.49 0.27 -21.09
N TRP A 339 14.62 -0.56 -21.67
CA TRP A 339 15.06 -1.59 -22.61
C TRP A 339 15.77 -0.98 -23.83
N ASN A 340 15.18 0.06 -24.41
CA ASN A 340 15.71 0.69 -25.62
C ASN A 340 17.00 1.48 -25.34
N GLU A 341 17.16 2.05 -24.15
CA GLU A 341 18.41 2.66 -23.69
C GLU A 341 19.52 1.61 -23.53
N GLN A 342 19.20 0.44 -23.00
CA GLN A 342 20.15 -0.67 -22.82
C GLN A 342 20.46 -1.43 -24.11
N ASN A 343 19.54 -1.41 -25.08
CA ASN A 343 19.64 -2.16 -26.34
C ASN A 343 19.45 -1.24 -27.56
N PRO A 344 20.31 -0.22 -27.77
CA PRO A 344 20.14 0.77 -28.83
C PRO A 344 20.24 0.18 -30.24
N THR A 345 20.91 -0.97 -30.39
CA THR A 345 21.05 -1.69 -31.67
C THR A 345 19.87 -2.60 -32.00
N ASP A 346 19.02 -2.94 -31.02
CA ASP A 346 17.82 -3.77 -31.20
C ASP A 346 16.66 -3.28 -30.30
N PRO A 347 16.14 -2.06 -30.57
CA PRO A 347 15.08 -1.49 -29.75
C PRO A 347 13.74 -2.18 -30.04
N VAL A 348 12.93 -2.33 -28.99
CA VAL A 348 11.53 -2.72 -29.15
C VAL A 348 10.66 -1.50 -29.50
N SER A 349 9.53 -1.76 -30.14
CA SER A 349 8.56 -0.71 -30.47
C SER A 349 8.10 0.06 -29.22
N THR A 350 8.10 1.39 -29.29
CA THR A 350 7.51 2.27 -28.26
C THR A 350 6.01 1.99 -28.02
N ASN A 351 5.35 1.37 -29.00
CA ASN A 351 3.94 0.95 -28.96
C ASN A 351 3.74 -0.56 -28.76
N LEU A 352 4.75 -1.24 -28.19
CA LEU A 352 4.68 -2.67 -27.86
C LEU A 352 3.51 -2.99 -26.93
N PHE A 353 3.32 -2.19 -25.88
CA PHE A 353 2.18 -2.33 -24.98
C PHE A 353 0.92 -1.75 -25.64
N ASP A 354 -0.15 -2.54 -25.64
CA ASP A 354 -1.44 -2.09 -26.14
C ASP A 354 -2.16 -1.24 -25.11
N ILE A 355 -1.99 -1.60 -23.84
CA ILE A 355 -2.60 -0.97 -22.68
C ILE A 355 -1.57 -0.93 -21.56
N ARG A 356 -1.55 0.21 -20.87
CA ARG A 356 -0.74 0.47 -19.69
C ARG A 356 -1.67 0.81 -18.54
N THR A 357 -1.53 0.12 -17.43
CA THR A 357 -2.10 0.56 -16.16
C THR A 357 -1.00 1.20 -15.32
N GLY A 358 -1.35 2.01 -14.33
CA GLY A 358 -0.36 2.58 -13.43
C GLY A 358 -1.00 3.32 -12.27
N THR A 359 -0.17 3.98 -11.45
CA THR A 359 -0.64 4.77 -10.30
C THR A 359 0.11 6.09 -10.14
N LEU A 360 -0.62 7.10 -9.69
CA LEU A 360 -0.09 8.42 -9.34
C LEU A 360 0.43 8.47 -7.88
N SER A 361 0.34 7.37 -7.13
CA SER A 361 0.63 7.36 -5.69
C SER A 361 2.08 7.12 -5.29
N LYS A 362 2.94 6.85 -6.28
CA LYS A 362 4.38 6.64 -6.08
C LYS A 362 5.12 7.91 -6.47
N SER A 363 5.96 7.89 -7.49
CA SER A 363 6.81 9.01 -7.89
C SER A 363 6.12 10.38 -8.01
N VAL A 364 4.85 10.43 -8.43
CA VAL A 364 4.11 11.69 -8.59
C VAL A 364 3.78 12.37 -7.25
N GLY A 365 3.64 11.60 -6.16
CA GLY A 365 3.29 12.14 -4.84
C GLY A 365 1.80 12.49 -4.66
N ALA A 366 0.91 11.82 -5.40
CA ALA A 366 -0.53 12.03 -5.38
C ALA A 366 -1.29 10.76 -4.95
N VAL A 367 -2.57 10.62 -5.31
CA VAL A 367 -3.28 9.33 -5.38
C VAL A 367 -3.98 9.23 -6.73
N GLY A 368 -4.37 8.01 -7.13
CA GLY A 368 -5.00 7.78 -8.43
C GLY A 368 -4.42 6.61 -9.20
N GLY A 369 -5.20 6.13 -10.16
CA GLY A 369 -4.81 5.13 -11.14
C GLY A 369 -4.97 5.69 -12.55
N ILE A 370 -4.14 5.20 -13.49
CA ILE A 370 -4.17 5.58 -14.90
C ILE A 370 -4.39 4.34 -15.78
N VAL A 371 -5.10 4.51 -16.89
CA VAL A 371 -5.22 3.54 -17.97
C VAL A 371 -4.93 4.26 -19.28
N CYS A 372 -3.79 3.96 -19.88
CA CYS A 372 -3.36 4.51 -21.17
C CYS A 372 -3.35 3.40 -22.22
N GLY A 373 -3.53 3.72 -23.50
CA GLY A 373 -3.47 2.67 -24.52
C GLY A 373 -3.78 3.12 -25.93
N LYS A 374 -3.96 2.13 -26.81
CA LYS A 374 -4.29 2.34 -28.22
C LYS A 374 -5.75 2.73 -28.41
N ALA A 375 -6.03 3.58 -29.40
CA ALA A 375 -7.33 4.21 -29.64
C ALA A 375 -8.50 3.22 -29.70
N ARG A 376 -8.25 2.01 -30.22
CA ARG A 376 -9.25 0.94 -30.30
C ARG A 376 -9.89 0.55 -28.95
N PHE A 377 -9.20 0.77 -27.84
CA PHE A 377 -9.71 0.45 -26.50
C PHE A 377 -10.41 1.63 -25.82
N ALA A 378 -10.21 2.86 -26.31
CA ALA A 378 -10.68 4.07 -25.64
C ALA A 378 -12.21 4.07 -25.37
N PRO A 379 -13.09 3.69 -26.32
CA PRO A 379 -14.53 3.71 -26.07
C PRO A 379 -14.97 2.75 -24.97
N ALA A 380 -14.38 1.54 -24.93
CA ALA A 380 -14.71 0.52 -23.94
C ALA A 380 -14.24 0.92 -22.53
N VAL A 381 -13.02 1.45 -22.42
CA VAL A 381 -12.47 1.92 -21.14
C VAL A 381 -13.25 3.13 -20.64
N LEU A 382 -13.60 4.08 -21.51
CA LEU A 382 -14.39 5.25 -21.13
C LEU A 382 -15.77 4.86 -20.59
N LYS A 383 -16.50 4.03 -21.35
CA LYS A 383 -17.82 3.53 -20.94
C LYS A 383 -17.74 2.82 -19.59
N ARG A 384 -16.75 1.95 -19.40
CA ARG A 384 -16.60 1.20 -18.15
C ARG A 384 -16.25 2.09 -16.96
N ARG A 385 -15.44 3.13 -17.17
CA ARG A 385 -15.14 4.13 -16.13
C ARG A 385 -16.42 4.81 -15.65
N ASP A 386 -17.26 5.26 -16.58
CA ASP A 386 -18.50 5.95 -16.26
C ASP A 386 -19.48 5.03 -15.53
N GLU A 387 -19.56 3.76 -15.92
CA GLU A 387 -20.31 2.73 -15.18
C GLU A 387 -19.78 2.53 -13.75
N MET A 388 -18.45 2.48 -13.55
CA MET A 388 -17.87 2.34 -12.21
C MET A 388 -18.21 3.54 -11.31
N LEU A 389 -18.14 4.75 -11.84
CA LEU A 389 -18.52 5.97 -11.12
C LEU A 389 -20.01 5.97 -10.77
N ALA A 390 -20.88 5.62 -11.73
CA ALA A 390 -22.32 5.49 -11.50
C ALA A 390 -22.65 4.45 -10.40
N ASN A 391 -21.83 3.40 -10.30
CA ASN A 391 -21.95 2.34 -9.30
C ASN A 391 -21.25 2.66 -7.95
N GLY A 392 -20.77 3.89 -7.76
CA GLY A 392 -20.28 4.38 -6.47
C GLY A 392 -18.76 4.28 -6.25
N ALA A 393 -17.95 4.12 -7.31
CA ALA A 393 -16.52 4.37 -7.22
C ALA A 393 -16.25 5.86 -6.94
N ASP A 394 -15.21 6.16 -6.17
CA ASP A 394 -14.87 7.54 -5.85
C ASP A 394 -14.19 8.21 -7.05
N HIS A 395 -14.30 9.54 -7.13
CA HIS A 395 -13.61 10.32 -8.14
C HIS A 395 -12.14 10.56 -7.77
N LEU A 396 -11.31 10.83 -8.79
CA LEU A 396 -9.94 11.26 -8.57
C LEU A 396 -9.91 12.63 -7.85
N PRO A 397 -9.04 12.84 -6.85
CA PRO A 397 -8.94 14.12 -6.18
C PRO A 397 -8.32 15.20 -7.08
N THR A 398 -8.85 16.42 -7.06
CA THR A 398 -8.36 17.54 -7.90
C THR A 398 -6.89 17.90 -7.61
N SER A 399 -6.48 17.79 -6.34
CA SER A 399 -5.07 17.92 -5.92
C SER A 399 -4.14 16.96 -6.65
N SER A 400 -4.62 15.75 -6.97
CA SER A 400 -3.84 14.74 -7.69
C SER A 400 -3.68 15.09 -9.16
N ILE A 401 -4.69 15.73 -9.77
CA ILE A 401 -4.63 16.25 -11.14
C ILE A 401 -3.57 17.36 -11.23
N ILE A 402 -3.65 18.34 -10.33
CA ILE A 402 -2.70 19.46 -10.27
C ILE A 402 -1.27 18.98 -10.00
N GLN A 403 -1.08 18.06 -9.07
CA GLN A 403 0.24 17.49 -8.80
C GLN A 403 0.79 16.76 -10.03
N THR A 404 -0.05 15.99 -10.73
CA THR A 404 0.37 15.26 -11.93
C THR A 404 0.79 16.22 -13.05
N LEU A 405 -0.01 17.27 -13.30
CA LEU A 405 0.33 18.31 -14.27
C LEU A 405 1.62 19.04 -13.90
N HIS A 406 1.79 19.37 -12.61
CA HIS A 406 3.00 20.04 -12.12
C HIS A 406 4.25 19.22 -12.37
N VAL A 407 4.21 17.90 -12.11
CA VAL A 407 5.34 16.99 -12.36
C VAL A 407 5.59 16.81 -13.86
N LEU A 408 4.53 16.62 -14.66
CA LEU A 408 4.65 16.46 -16.12
C LEU A 408 5.24 17.69 -16.82
N GLY A 409 4.99 18.89 -16.28
CA GLY A 409 5.50 20.15 -16.83
C GLY A 409 6.97 20.45 -16.48
N GLN A 410 7.65 19.59 -15.72
CA GLN A 410 9.06 19.76 -15.33
C GLN A 410 9.93 18.58 -15.79
N PRO A 411 9.98 18.27 -17.10
CA PRO A 411 10.75 17.14 -17.62
C PRO A 411 12.25 17.25 -17.33
N THR A 412 12.82 18.46 -17.33
CA THR A 412 14.27 18.63 -17.06
C THR A 412 14.61 18.28 -15.61
N LEU A 413 13.76 18.69 -14.67
CA LEU A 413 13.92 18.34 -13.25
C LEU A 413 13.74 16.84 -13.01
N LEU A 414 12.71 16.24 -13.61
CA LEU A 414 12.46 14.79 -13.54
C LEU A 414 13.69 14.01 -14.05
N GLN A 415 14.22 14.39 -15.21
CA GLN A 415 15.41 13.73 -15.77
C GLN A 415 16.61 13.82 -14.82
N ARG A 416 16.92 15.01 -14.28
CA ARG A 416 18.02 15.17 -13.32
C ARG A 416 17.83 14.32 -12.05
N HIS A 417 16.60 14.24 -11.55
CA HIS A 417 16.27 13.38 -10.41
C HIS A 417 16.50 11.89 -10.70
N LEU A 418 16.09 11.42 -11.89
CA LEU A 418 16.25 10.02 -12.28
C LEU A 418 17.71 9.64 -12.60
N GLU A 419 18.48 10.55 -13.20
CA GLU A 419 19.93 10.39 -13.40
C GLU A 419 20.63 10.15 -12.06
N ARG A 420 20.37 11.02 -11.06
CA ARG A 420 20.93 10.87 -9.72
C ARG A 420 20.48 9.57 -9.04
N LEU A 421 19.19 9.22 -9.14
CA LEU A 421 18.64 8.00 -8.55
C LEU A 421 19.29 6.74 -9.15
N ALA A 422 19.53 6.72 -10.46
CA ALA A 422 20.18 5.60 -11.13
C ALA A 422 21.62 5.41 -10.61
N VAL A 423 22.41 6.49 -10.53
CA VAL A 423 23.79 6.45 -10.01
C VAL A 423 23.82 5.99 -8.55
N ALA A 424 22.94 6.53 -7.70
CA ALA A 424 22.82 6.11 -6.30
C ALA A 424 22.46 4.63 -6.16
N THR A 425 21.55 4.13 -7.02
CA THR A 425 21.10 2.75 -6.97
C THR A 425 22.23 1.76 -7.28
N ILE A 426 23.00 2.04 -8.32
CA ILE A 426 24.15 1.21 -8.73
C ILE A 426 25.16 1.18 -7.60
N PHE A 427 25.56 2.35 -7.10
CA PHE A 427 26.51 2.48 -6.01
C PHE A 427 26.09 1.69 -4.76
N VAL A 428 24.84 1.85 -4.30
CA VAL A 428 24.36 1.16 -3.09
C VAL A 428 24.40 -0.36 -3.30
N ARG A 429 24.02 -0.85 -4.48
CA ARG A 429 24.06 -2.29 -4.76
C ARG A 429 25.48 -2.84 -4.74
N GLU A 430 26.43 -2.16 -5.37
CA GLU A 430 27.84 -2.55 -5.39
C GLU A 430 28.43 -2.60 -3.98
N GLU A 431 28.15 -1.58 -3.16
CA GLU A 431 28.63 -1.53 -1.78
C GLU A 431 28.01 -2.61 -0.89
N LEU A 432 26.71 -2.88 -1.05
CA LEU A 432 26.05 -3.98 -0.35
C LEU A 432 26.60 -5.34 -0.78
N HIS A 433 26.88 -5.52 -2.08
CA HIS A 433 27.51 -6.74 -2.60
C HIS A 433 28.92 -6.93 -2.00
N ARG A 434 29.73 -5.87 -1.95
CA ARG A 434 31.08 -5.89 -1.34
C ARG A 434 31.04 -6.21 0.16
N ALA A 435 29.98 -5.80 0.85
CA ALA A 435 29.72 -6.17 2.24
C ALA A 435 29.21 -7.61 2.43
N GLY A 436 28.92 -8.33 1.34
CA GLY A 436 28.36 -9.68 1.34
C GLY A 436 26.84 -9.73 1.56
N VAL A 437 26.14 -8.59 1.45
CA VAL A 437 24.68 -8.52 1.54
C VAL A 437 24.08 -8.87 0.18
N HIS A 438 23.28 -9.93 0.13
CA HIS A 438 22.58 -10.32 -1.08
C HIS A 438 21.33 -9.45 -1.31
N VAL A 439 21.25 -8.83 -2.48
CA VAL A 439 20.15 -7.96 -2.92
C VAL A 439 19.64 -8.47 -4.27
N TYR A 440 18.33 -8.69 -4.37
CA TYR A 440 17.69 -9.15 -5.61
C TYR A 440 17.59 -8.03 -6.66
N GLY A 441 17.37 -8.43 -7.92
CA GLY A 441 16.93 -7.51 -8.98
C GLY A 441 18.06 -6.85 -9.77
N ASN A 442 17.67 -6.16 -10.84
CA ASN A 442 18.59 -5.50 -11.78
C ASN A 442 19.34 -4.34 -11.11
N ALA A 443 20.53 -4.01 -11.61
CA ALA A 443 21.38 -2.94 -11.08
C ALA A 443 20.67 -1.57 -11.05
N ILE A 444 19.80 -1.31 -12.02
CA ILE A 444 19.04 -0.07 -12.15
C ILE A 444 17.82 0.02 -11.21
N SER A 445 17.49 -1.03 -10.45
CA SER A 445 16.26 -1.08 -9.65
C SER A 445 16.41 -0.28 -8.36
N PRO A 446 15.71 0.86 -8.19
CA PRO A 446 15.78 1.70 -6.98
C PRO A 446 15.09 1.05 -5.78
N ILE A 447 14.40 -0.06 -6.00
CA ILE A 447 13.92 -0.95 -4.95
C ILE A 447 14.99 -2.01 -4.74
N LEU A 448 15.53 -2.10 -3.54
CA LEU A 448 16.57 -3.03 -3.12
C LEU A 448 15.91 -4.10 -2.22
N PRO A 449 15.56 -5.27 -2.75
CA PRO A 449 15.01 -6.35 -1.94
C PRO A 449 16.18 -7.08 -1.29
N VAL A 450 16.45 -6.79 -0.02
CA VAL A 450 17.54 -7.39 0.76
C VAL A 450 17.12 -8.76 1.28
N TYR A 451 17.85 -9.81 0.93
CA TYR A 451 17.52 -11.18 1.34
C TYR A 451 17.57 -11.35 2.86
N ALA A 452 16.51 -11.94 3.42
CA ALA A 452 16.44 -12.30 4.83
C ALA A 452 16.13 -13.79 5.06
N GLY A 453 15.87 -14.55 4.00
CA GLY A 453 15.51 -15.96 4.05
C GLY A 453 14.08 -16.19 4.55
N ARG A 454 13.83 -16.08 5.84
CA ARG A 454 12.55 -16.49 6.47
C ARG A 454 11.79 -15.32 7.10
N PRO A 455 10.46 -15.41 7.33
CA PRO A 455 9.66 -14.29 7.82
C PRO A 455 10.17 -13.72 9.15
N SER A 456 10.55 -14.60 10.09
CA SER A 456 11.10 -14.19 11.38
C SER A 456 12.43 -13.45 11.29
N MET A 457 13.23 -13.74 10.27
CA MET A 457 14.49 -13.03 10.02
C MET A 457 14.24 -11.69 9.32
N ALA A 458 13.30 -11.63 8.38
CA ALA A 458 12.89 -10.37 7.75
C ALA A 458 12.35 -9.37 8.79
N ALA A 459 11.49 -9.83 9.70
CA ALA A 459 10.98 -9.02 10.79
C ALA A 459 12.10 -8.53 11.74
N LYS A 460 13.03 -9.43 12.13
CA LYS A 460 14.21 -9.06 12.95
C LYS A 460 15.10 -8.03 12.24
N MET A 461 15.34 -8.20 10.94
CA MET A 461 16.15 -7.30 10.12
C MET A 461 15.49 -5.93 10.00
N SER A 462 14.20 -5.85 9.69
CA SER A 462 13.44 -4.59 9.67
C SER A 462 13.50 -3.86 11.01
N TYR A 463 13.34 -4.56 12.12
CA TYR A 463 13.49 -3.96 13.44
C TYR A 463 14.92 -3.49 13.74
N ALA A 464 15.93 -4.28 13.36
CA ALA A 464 17.33 -3.91 13.53
C ALA A 464 17.70 -2.66 12.73
N LEU A 465 17.20 -2.55 11.50
CA LEU A 465 17.32 -1.35 10.65
C LEU A 465 16.71 -0.13 11.33
N ARG A 466 15.48 -0.24 11.85
CA ARG A 466 14.84 0.87 12.57
C ARG A 466 15.69 1.31 13.76
N LYS A 467 16.19 0.37 14.55
CA LYS A 467 17.04 0.66 15.71
C LYS A 467 18.32 1.41 15.36
N VAL A 468 18.88 1.20 14.18
CA VAL A 468 20.05 1.95 13.68
C VAL A 468 19.67 3.17 12.84
N GLY A 469 18.39 3.52 12.78
CA GLY A 469 17.91 4.75 12.17
C GLY A 469 17.41 4.63 10.73
N LEU A 470 17.17 3.43 10.19
CA LEU A 470 16.61 3.22 8.84
C LEU A 470 15.23 2.57 8.87
N LEU A 471 14.23 3.21 8.25
CA LEU A 471 12.90 2.63 8.07
C LEU A 471 12.85 1.82 6.78
N ALA A 472 12.61 0.51 6.89
CA ALA A 472 12.48 -0.41 5.75
C ALA A 472 11.47 -1.53 6.03
N THR A 473 10.88 -2.08 4.97
CA THR A 473 9.68 -2.93 5.08
C THR A 473 10.02 -4.41 4.97
N PRO A 474 9.64 -5.26 5.95
CA PRO A 474 9.75 -6.70 5.80
C PRO A 474 8.64 -7.22 4.86
N VAL A 475 9.00 -8.13 3.97
CA VAL A 475 8.08 -8.80 3.04
C VAL A 475 8.26 -10.30 3.19
N SER A 476 7.13 -11.00 3.33
CA SER A 476 7.08 -12.44 3.51
C SER A 476 5.85 -13.04 2.84
N THR A 477 5.67 -14.36 2.96
CA THR A 477 4.53 -15.10 2.40
C THR A 477 3.18 -14.50 2.85
N PRO A 478 2.19 -14.38 1.94
CA PRO A 478 2.15 -14.94 0.59
C PRO A 478 2.77 -14.08 -0.52
N ALA A 479 3.27 -12.87 -0.21
CA ALA A 479 3.79 -11.97 -1.24
C ALA A 479 5.08 -12.49 -1.90
N VAL A 480 5.91 -13.22 -1.14
CA VAL A 480 7.11 -13.90 -1.64
C VAL A 480 7.20 -15.32 -1.05
N PRO A 481 7.93 -16.25 -1.70
CA PRO A 481 8.14 -17.59 -1.16
C PRO A 481 8.73 -17.55 0.26
N PHE A 482 8.35 -18.53 1.10
CA PHE A 482 8.70 -18.52 2.53
C PHE A 482 10.20 -18.37 2.80
N TRP A 483 11.02 -19.10 2.04
CA TRP A 483 12.50 -19.12 2.15
C TRP A 483 13.20 -17.99 1.39
N GLU A 484 12.42 -17.10 0.79
CA GLU A 484 12.87 -15.93 0.05
C GLU A 484 12.25 -14.65 0.64
N SER A 485 11.93 -14.68 1.94
CA SER A 485 11.54 -13.48 2.68
C SER A 485 12.67 -12.46 2.64
N ARG A 486 12.30 -11.18 2.56
CA ARG A 486 13.23 -10.09 2.27
C ARG A 486 12.81 -8.80 2.96
N VAL A 487 13.71 -7.83 3.06
CA VAL A 487 13.40 -6.46 3.50
C VAL A 487 13.57 -5.53 2.31
N ARG A 488 12.51 -4.82 1.93
CA ARG A 488 12.54 -3.84 0.84
C ARG A 488 13.04 -2.51 1.36
N VAL A 489 14.12 -2.03 0.74
CA VAL A 489 14.67 -0.69 0.89
C VAL A 489 14.45 0.04 -0.43
N CYS A 490 13.75 1.17 -0.42
CA CYS A 490 13.49 1.99 -1.58
C CYS A 490 14.36 3.25 -1.53
N LEU A 491 15.14 3.49 -2.58
CA LEU A 491 15.89 4.72 -2.77
C LEU A 491 15.01 5.80 -3.40
N SER A 492 15.39 7.05 -3.17
CA SER A 492 14.71 8.24 -3.67
C SER A 492 15.71 9.22 -4.25
N ALA A 493 15.31 9.95 -5.29
CA ALA A 493 16.05 11.10 -5.78
C ALA A 493 16.26 12.17 -4.68
N ASP A 494 15.36 12.23 -3.68
CA ASP A 494 15.45 13.13 -2.52
C ASP A 494 16.51 12.71 -1.48
N HIS A 495 17.12 11.53 -1.61
CA HIS A 495 18.14 11.07 -0.66
C HIS A 495 19.48 11.70 -0.98
N ASP A 496 19.88 12.76 -0.26
CA ASP A 496 21.21 13.37 -0.36
C ASP A 496 22.37 12.36 -0.13
N ASN A 497 23.61 12.81 -0.37
CA ASN A 497 24.79 11.94 -0.32
C ASN A 497 24.96 11.28 1.07
N ASP A 498 24.76 12.05 2.14
CA ASP A 498 24.81 11.55 3.51
C ASP A 498 23.72 10.51 3.81
N THR A 499 22.54 10.69 3.22
CA THR A 499 21.43 9.75 3.35
C THR A 499 21.76 8.43 2.64
N ILE A 500 22.30 8.48 1.42
CA ILE A 500 22.75 7.27 0.70
C ILE A 500 23.82 6.52 1.48
N ASN A 501 24.84 7.24 1.98
CA ASN A 501 25.90 6.67 2.82
C ASN A 501 25.33 6.05 4.11
N GLY A 502 24.38 6.74 4.75
CA GLY A 502 23.67 6.25 5.92
C GLY A 502 22.84 4.99 5.67
N ILE A 503 22.22 4.86 4.48
CA ILE A 503 21.47 3.66 4.07
C ILE A 503 22.41 2.45 3.98
N VAL A 504 23.55 2.58 3.29
CA VAL A 504 24.55 1.50 3.18
C VAL A 504 25.01 1.06 4.57
N ALA A 505 25.45 2.01 5.40
CA ALA A 505 25.93 1.73 6.75
C ALA A 505 24.87 1.03 7.62
N ALA A 506 23.62 1.49 7.56
CA ALA A 506 22.51 0.93 8.31
C ALA A 506 22.20 -0.51 7.89
N ILE A 507 22.17 -0.81 6.59
CA ILE A 507 21.90 -2.15 6.06
C ILE A 507 23.01 -3.11 6.46
N VAL A 508 24.28 -2.75 6.28
CA VAL A 508 25.41 -3.60 6.65
C VAL A 508 25.38 -3.89 8.15
N LYS A 509 25.23 -2.87 8.99
CA LYS A 509 25.16 -3.01 10.45
C LYS A 509 24.00 -3.90 10.89
N ALA A 510 22.81 -3.69 10.32
CA ALA A 510 21.66 -4.53 10.65
C ALA A 510 21.84 -5.98 10.20
N ALA A 511 22.41 -6.22 9.01
CA ALA A 511 22.68 -7.56 8.49
C ALA A 511 23.70 -8.31 9.36
N GLN A 512 24.72 -7.62 9.88
CA GLN A 512 25.65 -8.16 10.88
C GLN A 512 24.96 -8.48 12.20
N ASN A 513 24.12 -7.57 12.70
CA ASN A 513 23.39 -7.73 13.97
C ASN A 513 22.47 -8.96 13.97
N VAL A 514 21.81 -9.23 12.84
CA VAL A 514 20.93 -10.39 12.71
C VAL A 514 21.66 -11.66 12.25
N GLY A 515 22.96 -11.58 11.94
CA GLY A 515 23.77 -12.72 11.53
C GLY A 515 23.51 -13.21 10.11
N LEU A 516 23.08 -12.32 9.20
CA LEU A 516 22.99 -12.61 7.77
C LEU A 516 24.36 -12.55 7.09
N ILE A 517 25.25 -11.69 7.58
CA ILE A 517 26.65 -11.57 7.12
C ILE A 517 27.62 -11.61 8.32
N SER A 518 28.92 -11.79 8.04
CA SER A 518 29.96 -11.82 9.07
C SER A 518 30.15 -10.46 9.75
N LYS A 519 30.52 -10.45 11.04
CA LYS A 519 30.83 -9.24 11.81
C LYS A 519 32.21 -8.61 11.49
N LYS A 520 32.79 -8.92 10.33
CA LYS A 520 34.06 -8.32 9.91
C LYS A 520 33.88 -6.81 9.72
N ALA A 521 34.92 -6.04 10.03
CA ALA A 521 34.93 -4.62 9.73
C ALA A 521 34.74 -4.41 8.23
N PHE A 522 33.83 -3.51 7.87
CA PHE A 522 33.54 -3.12 6.49
C PHE A 522 33.63 -1.61 6.41
N HIS A 523 34.48 -1.12 5.52
CA HIS A 523 34.65 0.31 5.26
C HIS A 523 33.98 0.61 3.92
N PRO A 524 32.78 1.21 3.90
CA PRO A 524 32.11 1.59 2.66
C PRO A 524 32.92 2.66 1.92
N ASN A 525 32.87 2.62 0.58
CA ASN A 525 33.18 3.82 -0.19
C ASN A 525 32.11 4.87 0.14
N LEU A 526 32.42 6.16 -0.04
CA LEU A 526 31.43 7.22 0.15
C LEU A 526 30.82 7.60 -1.19
N PHE A 527 29.49 7.61 -1.22
CA PHE A 527 28.73 8.16 -2.32
C PHE A 527 28.99 9.66 -2.38
N ALA A 528 29.44 10.11 -3.55
CA ALA A 528 29.62 11.51 -3.87
C ALA A 528 28.96 11.77 -5.22
N TYR A 529 27.86 12.51 -5.20
CA TYR A 529 27.22 13.05 -6.39
C TYR A 529 27.21 14.57 -6.27
N PRO A 530 27.65 15.33 -7.29
CA PRO A 530 27.74 16.78 -7.19
C PRO A 530 26.37 17.42 -6.99
N ASP A 531 26.27 18.34 -6.03
CA ASP A 531 25.07 19.16 -5.87
C ASP A 531 25.02 20.20 -7.00
N GLU A 532 24.12 20.00 -7.95
CA GLU A 532 23.89 20.94 -9.05
C GLU A 532 22.89 22.02 -8.63
N SER A 533 23.23 23.28 -8.85
CA SER A 533 22.26 24.39 -8.78
C SER A 533 21.12 24.15 -9.79
N PRO A 534 19.87 24.54 -9.46
CA PRO A 534 18.76 24.43 -10.40
C PRO A 534 19.09 25.07 -11.75
N ARG A 535 18.81 24.35 -12.83
CA ARG A 535 19.10 24.82 -14.19
C ARG A 535 18.10 25.93 -14.56
N GLN A 536 18.52 26.92 -15.36
CA GLN A 536 17.61 27.99 -15.81
C GLN A 536 16.36 27.44 -16.49
N GLN A 537 16.52 26.38 -17.29
CA GLN A 537 15.42 25.67 -17.93
C GLN A 537 14.41 25.09 -16.93
N GLU A 538 14.86 24.57 -15.78
CA GLU A 538 13.97 24.03 -14.74
C GLU A 538 13.11 25.15 -14.12
N ALA A 539 13.69 26.33 -13.92
CA ALA A 539 12.94 27.48 -13.41
C ALA A 539 11.89 27.98 -14.41
N VAL A 540 12.22 28.02 -15.70
CA VAL A 540 11.28 28.37 -16.78
C VAL A 540 10.13 27.35 -16.84
N GLU A 541 10.46 26.06 -16.88
CA GLU A 541 9.48 24.96 -16.87
C GLU A 541 8.53 25.05 -15.67
N ALA A 542 9.07 25.23 -14.47
CA ALA A 542 8.28 25.33 -13.24
C ALA A 542 7.32 26.54 -13.28
N HIS A 543 7.81 27.71 -13.72
CA HIS A 543 7.01 28.94 -13.77
C HIS A 543 5.90 28.85 -14.83
N THR A 544 6.24 28.46 -16.06
CA THR A 544 5.28 28.28 -17.15
C THR A 544 4.20 27.25 -16.78
N THR A 545 4.61 26.11 -16.21
CA THR A 545 3.68 25.08 -15.75
C THR A 545 2.75 25.60 -14.66
N ALA A 546 3.26 26.38 -13.71
CA ALA A 546 2.43 26.95 -12.66
C ALA A 546 1.38 27.93 -13.22
N ASP A 547 1.76 28.77 -14.18
CA ASP A 547 0.83 29.72 -14.80
C ASP A 547 -0.24 29.02 -15.64
N ASP A 548 0.13 27.99 -16.40
CA ASP A 548 -0.82 27.16 -17.15
C ASP A 548 -1.83 26.50 -16.20
N ILE A 549 -1.37 25.92 -15.09
CA ILE A 549 -2.27 25.32 -14.10
C ILE A 549 -3.16 26.38 -13.43
N ARG A 550 -2.64 27.57 -13.09
CA ARG A 550 -3.46 28.67 -12.53
C ARG A 550 -4.58 29.07 -13.49
N LYS A 551 -4.29 29.10 -14.79
CA LYS A 551 -5.29 29.39 -15.83
C LYS A 551 -6.36 28.30 -15.86
N LEU A 552 -5.98 27.03 -15.86
CA LEU A 552 -6.92 25.90 -15.83
C LEU A 552 -7.78 25.92 -14.55
N ILE A 553 -7.19 26.19 -13.38
CA ILE A 553 -7.94 26.36 -12.12
C ILE A 553 -8.97 27.48 -12.26
N LYS A 554 -8.60 28.62 -12.85
CA LYS A 554 -9.52 29.74 -13.06
C LYS A 554 -10.68 29.36 -13.98
N GLU A 555 -10.40 28.67 -15.08
CA GLU A 555 -11.43 28.15 -15.99
C GLU A 555 -12.40 27.22 -15.26
N ASP A 556 -11.90 26.21 -14.57
CA ASP A 556 -12.75 25.24 -13.88
C ASP A 556 -13.49 25.82 -12.67
N THR A 557 -12.92 26.85 -12.01
CA THR A 557 -13.64 27.58 -10.94
C THR A 557 -14.92 28.22 -11.47
N THR A 558 -14.92 28.70 -12.71
CA THR A 558 -16.13 29.27 -13.33
C THR A 558 -17.19 28.22 -13.65
N VAL A 559 -16.77 26.98 -13.90
CA VAL A 559 -17.66 25.85 -14.24
C VAL A 559 -18.23 25.18 -12.99
N ALA A 560 -17.38 24.90 -12.00
CA ALA A 560 -17.77 24.18 -10.79
C ALA A 560 -18.65 25.01 -9.84
N GLY A 561 -18.62 26.34 -9.96
CA GLY A 561 -19.11 27.26 -8.94
C GLY A 561 -18.18 27.29 -7.72
N ASN A 562 -18.31 28.30 -6.85
CA ASN A 562 -17.51 28.34 -5.63
C ASN A 562 -17.86 27.12 -4.75
N ALA A 563 -16.95 26.15 -4.69
CA ALA A 563 -17.02 25.01 -3.77
C ALA A 563 -16.70 25.49 -2.35
N THR A 564 -17.58 26.29 -1.75
CA THR A 564 -17.41 26.77 -0.36
C THR A 564 -17.55 25.59 0.59
N SER A 565 -16.41 24.97 0.90
CA SER A 565 -16.26 24.11 2.05
C SER A 565 -16.23 24.98 3.31
N ASP A 566 -16.77 24.44 4.40
CA ASP A 566 -16.74 25.06 5.72
C ASP A 566 -15.30 25.48 6.07
N ALA A 567 -15.12 26.72 6.54
CA ALA A 567 -13.81 27.30 6.81
C ALA A 567 -12.98 26.48 7.81
N HIS A 568 -13.63 25.78 8.74
CA HIS A 568 -12.97 24.87 9.67
C HIS A 568 -12.38 23.64 8.95
N ILE A 569 -13.14 23.06 8.02
CA ILE A 569 -12.70 21.88 7.23
C ILE A 569 -11.55 22.27 6.29
N LEU A 570 -11.65 23.44 5.66
CA LEU A 570 -10.56 24.01 4.84
C LEU A 570 -9.28 24.20 5.66
N ARG A 571 -9.39 24.79 6.85
CA ARG A 571 -8.24 24.97 7.76
C ARG A 571 -7.59 23.64 8.12
N ALA A 572 -8.38 22.62 8.46
CA ALA A 572 -7.88 21.28 8.75
C ALA A 572 -7.15 20.66 7.54
N GLY A 573 -7.66 20.86 6.33
CA GLY A 573 -6.99 20.46 5.09
C GLY A 573 -5.63 21.16 4.91
N HIS A 574 -5.57 22.49 5.08
CA HIS A 574 -4.31 23.22 4.99
C HIS A 574 -3.30 22.80 6.05
N GLU A 575 -3.71 22.67 7.31
CA GLU A 575 -2.83 22.25 8.40
C GLU A 575 -2.24 20.85 8.13
N ALA A 576 -3.10 19.89 7.77
CA ALA A 576 -2.67 18.54 7.44
C ALA A 576 -1.68 18.53 6.27
N ARG A 577 -1.92 19.31 5.21
CA ARG A 577 -0.99 19.45 4.09
C ARG A 577 0.34 20.07 4.54
N HIS A 578 0.32 21.11 5.37
CA HIS A 578 1.54 21.73 5.88
C HIS A 578 2.36 20.78 6.77
N ARG A 579 1.71 19.95 7.58
CA ARG A 579 2.40 19.01 8.48
C ARG A 579 2.84 17.71 7.80
N TYR A 580 2.01 17.13 6.94
CA TYR A 580 2.22 15.79 6.37
C TYR A 580 2.53 15.78 4.87
N GLY A 581 2.36 16.90 4.16
CA GLY A 581 2.51 16.97 2.70
C GLY A 581 1.32 16.33 1.98
N LEU A 582 1.46 16.16 0.66
CA LEU A 582 0.42 15.54 -0.18
C LEU A 582 0.54 14.01 -0.24
N GLY A 583 1.72 13.50 -0.56
CA GLY A 583 1.90 12.06 -0.81
C GLY A 583 1.68 11.23 0.46
N SER A 584 1.07 10.06 0.32
CA SER A 584 0.82 9.14 1.44
C SER A 584 1.89 8.04 1.59
N GLY A 585 2.90 8.03 0.71
CA GLY A 585 4.12 7.22 0.80
C GLY A 585 3.96 5.80 0.25
N GLY A 586 2.74 5.27 0.20
CA GLY A 586 2.42 3.91 -0.26
C GLY A 586 1.32 3.26 0.58
N ALA A 587 1.15 1.94 0.46
CA ALA A 587 0.18 1.20 1.26
C ALA A 587 0.59 1.14 2.74
N ARG A 588 -0.38 1.26 3.66
CA ARG A 588 -0.14 1.31 5.12
C ARG A 588 0.58 0.08 5.65
N TRP A 589 0.32 -1.07 5.05
CA TRP A 589 1.02 -2.32 5.33
C TRP A 589 2.54 -2.22 5.10
N ILE A 590 2.96 -1.45 4.10
CA ILE A 590 4.35 -1.29 3.69
C ILE A 590 5.01 -0.13 4.43
N THR A 591 4.39 1.05 4.39
CA THR A 591 5.04 2.31 4.74
C THR A 591 4.80 2.72 6.18
N GLY A 592 3.68 2.30 6.77
CA GLY A 592 3.23 2.72 8.10
C GLY A 592 1.89 3.44 8.06
N THR A 593 1.39 3.83 9.23
CA THR A 593 0.12 4.54 9.38
C THR A 593 0.39 5.95 9.91
N SER A 594 -0.25 6.99 9.35
CA SER A 594 -0.13 8.34 9.92
C SER A 594 -1.09 8.58 11.09
N GLU A 595 -0.78 9.57 11.93
CA GLU A 595 -1.66 9.95 13.05
C GLU A 595 -3.07 10.34 12.59
N LEU A 596 -3.19 11.02 11.44
CA LEU A 596 -4.49 11.41 10.87
C LEU A 596 -5.38 10.21 10.55
N HIS A 597 -4.81 9.10 10.07
CA HIS A 597 -5.59 7.89 9.85
C HIS A 597 -6.10 7.31 11.17
N ILE A 598 -5.27 7.32 12.22
CA ILE A 598 -5.67 6.85 13.56
C ILE A 598 -6.76 7.76 14.14
N GLN A 599 -6.66 9.07 13.94
CA GLN A 599 -7.66 10.05 14.37
C GLN A 599 -9.00 9.80 13.67
N VAL A 600 -9.01 9.69 12.33
CA VAL A 600 -10.23 9.38 11.56
C VAL A 600 -10.83 8.04 11.98
N GLU A 601 -10.01 7.00 12.19
CA GLU A 601 -10.47 5.70 12.67
C GLU A 601 -11.12 5.81 14.07
N THR A 602 -10.52 6.59 14.97
CA THR A 602 -11.07 6.83 16.32
C THR A 602 -12.40 7.57 16.25
N LEU A 603 -12.48 8.61 15.43
CA LEU A 603 -13.69 9.40 15.25
C LEU A 603 -14.80 8.61 14.55
N ALA A 604 -14.48 7.76 13.58
CA ALA A 604 -15.46 6.87 12.94
C ALA A 604 -16.00 5.80 13.91
N ALA A 605 -15.14 5.26 14.77
CA ALA A 605 -15.56 4.35 15.84
C ALA A 605 -16.49 5.04 16.83
N LYS A 606 -16.11 6.24 17.30
CA LYS A 606 -16.93 7.09 18.18
C LYS A 606 -18.26 7.44 17.55
N LEU A 607 -18.23 7.90 16.29
CA LEU A 607 -19.41 8.21 15.49
C LEU A 607 -20.32 7.01 15.59
N THR A 608 -19.94 5.87 15.01
CA THR A 608 -20.75 4.63 14.95
C THR A 608 -21.11 3.95 16.28
N GLY A 609 -20.58 4.42 17.42
CA GLY A 609 -20.76 3.77 18.73
C GLY A 609 -20.06 2.40 18.83
N THR A 610 -19.00 2.19 18.05
CA THR A 610 -18.24 0.93 18.01
C THR A 610 -16.87 1.09 18.65
N LEU A 611 -16.15 -0.03 18.85
CA LEU A 611 -14.87 -0.03 19.57
C LEU A 611 -13.67 0.41 18.72
N GLU A 612 -13.64 0.01 17.45
CA GLU A 612 -12.53 0.30 16.54
C GLU A 612 -13.05 0.60 15.13
N ALA A 613 -12.20 1.21 14.31
CA ALA A 613 -12.44 1.34 12.88
C ALA A 613 -11.16 1.17 12.06
N MET A 614 -11.33 1.04 10.75
CA MET A 614 -10.29 1.11 9.74
C MET A 614 -10.77 1.96 8.55
N THR A 615 -9.83 2.57 7.82
CA THR A 615 -10.15 3.37 6.64
C THR A 615 -9.71 2.72 5.33
N TYR A 616 -10.48 2.98 4.27
CA TYR A 616 -10.19 2.63 2.89
C TYR A 616 -9.99 3.89 2.04
N PRO A 617 -9.09 3.86 1.05
CA PRO A 617 -8.85 4.99 0.15
C PRO A 617 -9.95 5.18 -0.90
N ASP A 618 -10.78 4.16 -1.15
CA ASP A 618 -11.90 4.20 -2.09
C ASP A 618 -13.09 3.41 -1.53
N SER A 619 -14.29 3.99 -1.65
CA SER A 619 -15.53 3.41 -1.13
C SER A 619 -15.92 2.09 -1.80
N TYR A 620 -15.91 2.04 -3.12
CA TYR A 620 -16.31 0.86 -3.90
C TYR A 620 -15.38 -0.32 -3.66
N ILE A 621 -14.07 -0.09 -3.79
CA ILE A 621 -13.02 -1.09 -3.59
C ILE A 621 -13.00 -1.55 -2.13
N GLY A 622 -13.25 -0.64 -1.18
CA GLY A 622 -13.35 -0.97 0.24
C GLY A 622 -14.51 -1.92 0.55
N LEU A 623 -15.72 -1.64 0.05
CA LEU A 623 -16.88 -2.48 0.26
C LEU A 623 -16.73 -3.83 -0.44
N MET A 624 -16.33 -3.82 -1.71
CA MET A 624 -16.07 -5.03 -2.50
C MET A 624 -15.06 -5.93 -1.79
N SER A 625 -13.95 -5.37 -1.31
CA SER A 625 -12.90 -6.13 -0.62
C SER A 625 -13.35 -6.66 0.74
N THR A 626 -14.21 -5.92 1.45
CA THR A 626 -14.78 -6.35 2.73
C THR A 626 -15.71 -7.54 2.53
N VAL A 627 -16.63 -7.48 1.56
CA VAL A 627 -17.54 -8.58 1.23
C VAL A 627 -16.78 -9.82 0.77
N ALA A 628 -15.80 -9.65 -0.12
CA ALA A 628 -14.93 -10.73 -0.56
C ALA A 628 -14.19 -11.37 0.63
N ALA A 629 -13.82 -10.56 1.61
CA ALA A 629 -13.07 -11.02 2.76
C ALA A 629 -13.92 -11.79 3.78
N LEU A 630 -15.15 -11.32 4.01
CA LEU A 630 -16.14 -11.97 4.87
C LEU A 630 -16.70 -13.25 4.26
N SER A 631 -16.65 -13.42 2.93
CA SER A 631 -17.11 -14.63 2.23
C SER A 631 -16.18 -15.85 2.39
N ARG A 632 -15.31 -15.86 3.40
CA ARG A 632 -14.38 -16.96 3.68
C ARG A 632 -14.98 -17.98 4.64
N PRO A 633 -14.48 -19.22 4.64
CA PRO A 633 -14.87 -20.20 5.64
C PRO A 633 -14.64 -19.70 7.07
N VAL A 634 -15.65 -19.89 7.91
CA VAL A 634 -15.61 -19.51 9.33
C VAL A 634 -15.24 -20.72 10.19
N THR A 635 -14.20 -20.54 11.00
CA THR A 635 -13.61 -21.59 11.81
C THR A 635 -14.53 -21.98 12.95
N GLY A 636 -14.78 -23.28 13.11
CA GLY A 636 -15.73 -23.80 14.10
C GLY A 636 -17.14 -24.02 13.56
N PHE A 637 -17.42 -23.59 12.32
CA PHE A 637 -18.72 -23.76 11.68
C PHE A 637 -18.60 -24.62 10.42
N LYS A 638 -19.58 -25.50 10.18
CA LYS A 638 -19.58 -26.40 9.01
C LYS A 638 -20.09 -25.75 7.74
N LYS A 639 -20.97 -24.74 7.88
CA LYS A 639 -21.62 -24.03 6.79
C LYS A 639 -21.60 -22.54 7.06
N HIS A 640 -21.58 -21.76 5.99
CA HIS A 640 -21.67 -20.30 6.03
C HIS A 640 -22.74 -19.85 5.03
N VAL A 641 -23.65 -18.99 5.49
CA VAL A 641 -24.71 -18.39 4.70
C VAL A 641 -24.52 -16.87 4.69
N PHE A 642 -24.65 -16.25 3.52
CA PHE A 642 -24.60 -14.80 3.37
C PHE A 642 -25.98 -14.31 2.89
N LEU A 643 -26.67 -13.58 3.77
CA LEU A 643 -27.98 -12.99 3.49
C LEU A 643 -27.79 -11.56 2.95
N VAL A 644 -28.37 -11.28 1.80
CA VAL A 644 -28.29 -9.98 1.10
C VAL A 644 -29.68 -9.53 0.64
N PRO A 645 -29.93 -8.23 0.45
CA PRO A 645 -31.19 -7.80 -0.15
C PRO A 645 -31.34 -8.34 -1.58
N ASP A 646 -32.55 -8.30 -2.12
CA ASP A 646 -32.86 -8.66 -3.50
C ASP A 646 -32.07 -7.81 -4.53
N THR A 647 -31.76 -6.57 -4.17
CA THR A 647 -31.09 -5.56 -4.99
C THR A 647 -29.83 -5.04 -4.28
N PRO A 648 -28.77 -5.86 -4.12
CA PRO A 648 -27.57 -5.43 -3.43
C PRO A 648 -26.73 -4.47 -4.30
N PRO A 649 -25.95 -3.56 -3.70
CA PRO A 649 -25.03 -2.69 -4.44
C PRO A 649 -24.05 -3.48 -5.31
N GLN A 650 -23.66 -2.92 -6.46
CA GLN A 650 -22.75 -3.59 -7.40
C GLN A 650 -21.41 -4.00 -6.75
N ALA A 651 -20.87 -3.19 -5.83
CA ALA A 651 -19.66 -3.53 -5.07
C ALA A 651 -19.81 -4.83 -4.26
N VAL A 652 -21.00 -5.13 -3.74
CA VAL A 652 -21.29 -6.38 -2.99
C VAL A 652 -21.27 -7.57 -3.94
N LEU A 653 -21.93 -7.45 -5.09
CA LEU A 653 -21.93 -8.48 -6.14
C LEU A 653 -20.50 -8.77 -6.62
N ASP A 654 -19.72 -7.73 -6.86
CA ASP A 654 -18.31 -7.85 -7.25
C ASP A 654 -17.46 -8.48 -6.15
N GLY A 655 -17.76 -8.16 -4.88
CA GLY A 655 -17.14 -8.79 -3.71
C GLY A 655 -17.34 -10.31 -3.70
N PHE A 656 -18.56 -10.78 -4.00
CA PHE A 656 -18.83 -12.22 -4.14
C PHE A 656 -18.11 -12.86 -5.32
N ARG A 657 -17.95 -12.15 -6.44
CA ARG A 657 -17.25 -12.66 -7.63
C ARG A 657 -15.77 -12.89 -7.36
N VAL A 658 -15.11 -11.97 -6.65
CA VAL A 658 -13.66 -12.03 -6.39
C VAL A 658 -13.29 -12.82 -5.14
N ALA A 659 -14.29 -13.26 -4.37
CA ALA A 659 -14.11 -14.14 -3.22
C ALA A 659 -13.55 -15.52 -3.61
N SER A 660 -12.89 -16.17 -2.65
CA SER A 660 -12.43 -17.55 -2.82
C SER A 660 -13.62 -18.51 -2.98
N ARG A 661 -13.58 -19.37 -4.00
CA ARG A 661 -14.60 -20.42 -4.19
C ARG A 661 -14.50 -21.55 -3.16
N LYS A 662 -13.32 -21.76 -2.56
CA LYS A 662 -13.13 -22.78 -1.52
C LYS A 662 -13.92 -22.41 -0.26
N GLY A 663 -14.97 -23.18 0.03
CA GLY A 663 -15.87 -22.98 1.16
C GLY A 663 -16.61 -21.65 1.11
N PHE A 664 -16.92 -21.18 -0.10
CA PHE A 664 -17.71 -19.98 -0.36
C PHE A 664 -19.12 -20.11 0.28
N PRO A 665 -19.67 -19.03 0.86
CA PRO A 665 -20.99 -19.06 1.48
C PRO A 665 -22.10 -19.36 0.48
N ARG A 666 -23.19 -19.95 0.99
CA ARG A 666 -24.46 -19.93 0.27
C ARG A 666 -25.04 -18.51 0.33
N ILE A 667 -25.15 -17.87 -0.83
CA ILE A 667 -25.79 -16.55 -0.94
C ILE A 667 -27.31 -16.76 -1.00
N GLN A 668 -28.05 -15.99 -0.21
CA GLN A 668 -29.52 -16.01 -0.21
C GLN A 668 -30.05 -14.58 -0.09
N GLN A 669 -31.04 -14.28 -0.93
CA GLN A 669 -31.67 -12.96 -0.96
C GLN A 669 -32.82 -12.86 0.05
N TYR A 670 -33.10 -11.66 0.54
CA TYR A 670 -34.29 -11.34 1.32
C TYR A 670 -34.95 -10.06 0.77
N THR A 671 -36.26 -9.96 0.89
CA THR A 671 -37.06 -8.81 0.37
C THR A 671 -37.43 -7.79 1.46
N GLY A 672 -37.22 -8.13 2.72
CA GLY A 672 -37.47 -7.25 3.87
C GLY A 672 -37.11 -7.91 5.19
N VAL A 673 -37.31 -7.19 6.31
CA VAL A 673 -36.93 -7.64 7.67
C VAL A 673 -37.62 -8.94 8.07
N GLY A 674 -38.92 -9.09 7.75
CA GLY A 674 -39.66 -10.31 8.06
C GLY A 674 -39.03 -11.56 7.42
N SER A 675 -38.78 -11.50 6.10
CA SER A 675 -38.11 -12.57 5.35
C SER A 675 -36.69 -12.83 5.85
N LEU A 676 -35.95 -11.78 6.22
CA LEU A 676 -34.63 -11.92 6.84
C LEU A 676 -34.70 -12.73 8.14
N ILE A 677 -35.64 -12.40 9.04
CA ILE A 677 -35.82 -13.11 10.32
C ILE A 677 -36.24 -14.56 10.08
N GLU A 678 -37.13 -14.83 9.13
CA GLU A 678 -37.52 -16.18 8.75
C GLU A 678 -36.34 -17.01 8.24
N HIS A 679 -35.51 -16.44 7.37
CA HIS A 679 -34.27 -17.09 6.92
C HIS A 679 -33.35 -17.41 8.09
N VAL A 680 -33.13 -16.47 9.00
CA VAL A 680 -32.27 -16.68 10.17
C VAL A 680 -32.82 -17.80 11.07
N ARG A 681 -34.13 -17.84 11.32
CA ARG A 681 -34.79 -18.89 12.13
C ARG A 681 -34.74 -20.27 11.47
N SER A 682 -34.62 -20.35 10.15
CA SER A 682 -34.57 -21.61 9.41
C SER A 682 -33.24 -22.38 9.57
N TYR A 683 -32.20 -21.72 10.06
CA TYR A 683 -30.86 -22.30 10.18
C TYR A 683 -30.55 -22.79 11.60
N SER A 684 -29.78 -23.87 11.69
CA SER A 684 -29.32 -24.45 12.95
C SER A 684 -28.03 -23.80 13.46
N SER A 685 -27.66 -24.12 14.70
CA SER A 685 -26.48 -23.55 15.37
C SER A 685 -25.15 -23.92 14.72
N ALA A 686 -25.12 -24.91 13.82
CA ALA A 686 -23.94 -25.31 13.08
C ALA A 686 -23.62 -24.40 11.87
N VAL A 687 -24.51 -23.46 11.55
CA VAL A 687 -24.40 -22.53 10.43
C VAL A 687 -23.96 -21.16 10.94
N TYR A 688 -22.90 -20.61 10.34
CA TYR A 688 -22.54 -19.22 10.53
C TYR A 688 -23.32 -18.34 9.54
N ILE A 689 -23.84 -17.20 10.00
CA ILE A 689 -24.62 -16.29 9.15
C ILE A 689 -23.91 -14.95 9.01
N THR A 690 -23.79 -14.43 7.79
CA THR A 690 -23.43 -13.02 7.56
C THR A 690 -24.62 -12.31 6.94
N CYS A 691 -25.10 -11.24 7.58
CA CYS A 691 -26.23 -10.45 7.10
C CYS A 691 -25.72 -9.11 6.59
N PHE A 692 -25.87 -8.85 5.29
CA PHE A 692 -25.70 -7.51 4.72
C PHE A 692 -27.01 -6.75 4.84
N LEU A 693 -26.97 -5.60 5.49
CA LEU A 693 -28.13 -4.72 5.62
C LEU A 693 -27.78 -3.36 5.01
N ASP A 694 -28.57 -2.91 4.05
CA ASP A 694 -28.39 -1.62 3.38
C ASP A 694 -29.38 -0.60 3.94
N SER A 695 -28.91 0.61 4.25
CA SER A 695 -29.76 1.69 4.77
C SER A 695 -30.84 2.16 3.78
N THR A 696 -30.76 1.79 2.50
CA THR A 696 -31.74 2.15 1.45
C THR A 696 -32.95 1.22 1.37
N ILE A 697 -32.98 0.12 2.13
CA ILE A 697 -34.12 -0.80 2.14
C ILE A 697 -35.34 -0.03 2.66
N GLN A 698 -36.32 0.18 1.78
CA GLN A 698 -37.53 0.99 1.98
C GLN A 698 -38.46 0.32 3.00
N ASP A 699 -38.21 0.58 4.27
CA ASP A 699 -39.23 0.55 5.30
C ASP A 699 -39.04 1.84 6.11
N ASP A 700 -39.96 2.80 6.00
CA ASP A 700 -39.85 4.20 6.47
C ASP A 700 -39.58 4.35 7.99
N LYS A 701 -39.38 3.24 8.71
CA LYS A 701 -39.09 3.15 10.13
C LYS A 701 -38.11 2.03 10.48
N MET A 702 -37.20 1.64 9.58
CA MET A 702 -36.26 0.56 9.88
C MET A 702 -35.17 1.02 10.87
N ASN A 703 -35.50 0.94 12.16
CA ASN A 703 -34.51 1.03 13.22
C ASN A 703 -33.60 -0.21 13.10
N MET A 704 -32.42 -0.02 12.52
CA MET A 704 -31.44 -1.09 12.29
C MET A 704 -31.01 -1.80 13.58
N GLN A 705 -31.13 -1.13 14.73
CA GLN A 705 -30.97 -1.74 16.04
C GLN A 705 -32.14 -2.68 16.37
N ALA A 706 -33.38 -2.28 16.08
CA ALA A 706 -34.55 -3.14 16.27
C ALA A 706 -34.49 -4.39 15.37
N VAL A 707 -34.05 -4.22 14.10
CA VAL A 707 -33.80 -5.36 13.20
C VAL A 707 -32.70 -6.25 13.75
N ARG A 708 -31.56 -5.69 14.18
CA ARG A 708 -30.47 -6.44 14.82
C ARG A 708 -30.97 -7.22 16.03
N GLU A 709 -31.76 -6.58 16.90
CA GLU A 709 -32.25 -7.20 18.13
C GLU A 709 -33.26 -8.30 17.84
N GLN A 710 -34.17 -8.10 16.89
CA GLN A 710 -35.12 -9.13 16.44
C GLN A 710 -34.41 -10.33 15.80
N VAL A 711 -33.38 -10.07 14.98
CA VAL A 711 -32.56 -11.13 14.37
C VAL A 711 -31.71 -11.84 15.43
N ARG A 712 -31.19 -11.14 16.45
CA ARG A 712 -30.45 -11.73 17.56
C ARG A 712 -31.34 -12.59 18.46
N GLN A 713 -32.58 -12.16 18.69
CA GLN A 713 -33.57 -12.90 19.47
C GLN A 713 -34.11 -14.13 18.74
N ALA A 714 -33.89 -14.25 17.44
CA ALA A 714 -34.17 -15.48 16.70
C ALA A 714 -33.28 -16.62 17.24
N ARG A 715 -33.85 -17.43 18.14
CA ARG A 715 -33.18 -18.58 18.76
C ARG A 715 -32.66 -19.52 17.67
N GLY A 716 -31.43 -20.02 17.82
CA GLY A 716 -30.91 -21.15 17.02
C GLY A 716 -29.54 -20.94 16.37
N VAL A 717 -29.00 -19.72 16.30
CA VAL A 717 -27.73 -19.43 15.59
C VAL A 717 -26.60 -19.22 16.60
N ALA A 718 -25.49 -19.96 16.44
CA ALA A 718 -24.35 -19.84 17.37
C ALA A 718 -23.34 -18.77 16.97
N GLY A 719 -23.30 -18.32 15.70
CA GLY A 719 -22.38 -17.26 15.27
C GLY A 719 -22.91 -16.47 14.08
N MET A 720 -22.73 -15.15 14.11
CA MET A 720 -23.28 -14.24 13.10
C MET A 720 -22.48 -12.94 12.96
N THR A 721 -22.35 -12.43 11.74
CA THR A 721 -21.82 -11.08 11.46
C THR A 721 -22.90 -10.23 10.82
N PHE A 722 -23.15 -9.03 11.34
CA PHE A 722 -23.91 -7.99 10.65
C PHE A 722 -22.94 -7.04 9.94
N LEU A 723 -23.12 -6.86 8.64
CA LEU A 723 -22.46 -5.80 7.86
C LEU A 723 -23.52 -4.76 7.50
N LEU A 724 -23.54 -3.67 8.25
CA LEU A 724 -24.44 -2.54 8.06
C LEU A 724 -23.79 -1.57 7.07
N HIS A 725 -24.47 -1.28 5.97
CA HIS A 725 -24.01 -0.34 4.95
C HIS A 725 -24.80 0.98 5.06
N ASP A 726 -24.11 2.05 5.48
CA ASP A 726 -24.64 3.40 5.42
C ASP A 726 -24.45 3.95 4.00
N ALA A 727 -25.41 3.65 3.14
CA ALA A 727 -25.39 4.06 1.73
C ALA A 727 -25.45 5.59 1.55
N THR A 728 -25.93 6.31 2.57
CA THR A 728 -25.98 7.79 2.56
C THR A 728 -24.67 8.42 3.07
N GLY A 729 -23.79 7.64 3.71
CA GLY A 729 -22.45 8.07 4.12
C GLY A 729 -22.17 7.89 5.60
N ALA A 730 -22.03 8.98 6.34
CA ALA A 730 -21.73 8.98 7.77
C ALA A 730 -22.94 9.58 8.50
N GLY A 731 -23.83 8.75 9.06
CA GLY A 731 -24.79 9.19 10.08
C GLY A 731 -26.28 8.91 9.83
N SER A 732 -26.67 8.21 8.77
CA SER A 732 -28.10 7.80 8.64
C SER A 732 -28.49 6.75 9.68
N LEU A 733 -27.55 5.90 10.05
CA LEU A 733 -27.75 4.79 10.98
C LEU A 733 -27.78 5.21 12.47
N GLN A 734 -27.75 6.52 12.76
CA GLN A 734 -27.30 7.04 14.07
C GLN A 734 -28.10 8.17 14.71
N ARG A 735 -29.27 8.55 14.20
CA ARG A 735 -30.07 9.61 14.86
C ARG A 735 -30.51 9.27 16.31
N ASP A 736 -30.32 8.04 16.79
CA ASP A 736 -30.44 7.65 18.20
C ASP A 736 -29.07 7.39 18.84
N GLN A 737 -28.43 8.43 19.38
CA GLN A 737 -27.14 8.35 20.10
C GLN A 737 -27.21 7.60 21.44
N SER A 738 -28.39 7.20 21.92
CA SER A 738 -28.58 6.69 23.28
C SER A 738 -28.31 5.18 23.47
N SER A 739 -27.97 4.41 22.44
CA SER A 739 -28.16 2.95 22.55
C SER A 739 -27.22 1.99 21.80
N PHE A 740 -26.22 2.43 21.03
CA PHE A 740 -25.16 1.52 20.54
C PHE A 740 -24.10 1.28 21.63
N ASN A 741 -24.50 0.65 22.74
CA ASN A 741 -23.57 0.28 23.80
C ASN A 741 -23.01 -1.14 23.52
N ASP A 742 -22.07 -1.23 22.57
CA ASP A 742 -21.44 -2.51 22.16
C ASP A 742 -20.66 -3.20 23.31
N GLN A 743 -20.38 -2.48 24.40
CA GLN A 743 -19.74 -3.04 25.60
C GLN A 743 -20.53 -4.18 26.26
N ALA A 744 -21.85 -4.26 26.03
CA ALA A 744 -22.69 -5.32 26.59
C ALA A 744 -22.84 -6.55 25.66
N CYS A 745 -22.37 -6.50 24.40
CA CYS A 745 -22.89 -7.37 23.34
C CYS A 745 -21.84 -8.16 22.53
N GLU A 746 -20.58 -8.26 22.98
CA GLU A 746 -19.63 -9.22 22.39
C GLU A 746 -19.81 -10.62 23.01
N SER A 747 -20.81 -11.37 22.55
CA SER A 747 -20.68 -12.83 22.60
C SER A 747 -19.58 -13.23 21.61
N ARG A 748 -18.79 -14.27 21.92
CA ARG A 748 -17.60 -14.68 21.15
C ARG A 748 -17.79 -14.75 19.63
N ASP A 749 -18.99 -15.10 19.17
CA ASP A 749 -19.27 -15.47 17.78
C ASP A 749 -20.23 -14.49 17.07
N HIS A 750 -20.66 -13.41 17.74
CA HIS A 750 -21.52 -12.37 17.15
C HIS A 750 -20.76 -11.05 16.94
N HIS A 751 -20.75 -10.54 15.72
CA HIS A 751 -20.02 -9.33 15.35
C HIS A 751 -20.90 -8.33 14.60
N VAL A 752 -20.58 -7.05 14.76
CA VAL A 752 -21.16 -5.96 13.97
C VAL A 752 -20.04 -5.19 13.29
N LEU A 753 -20.32 -4.84 12.04
CA LEU A 753 -19.50 -3.98 11.20
C LEU A 753 -20.41 -2.93 10.56
N VAL A 754 -19.96 -1.68 10.54
CA VAL A 754 -20.61 -0.54 9.92
C VAL A 754 -19.68 0.01 8.85
N PHE A 755 -20.11 -0.04 7.59
CA PHE A 755 -19.38 0.51 6.46
C PHE A 755 -20.03 1.82 6.01
N GLY A 756 -19.25 2.88 5.87
CA GLY A 756 -19.74 4.18 5.38
C GLY A 756 -18.76 4.85 4.42
N SER A 757 -19.30 5.68 3.52
CA SER A 757 -18.54 6.41 2.49
C SER A 757 -18.35 7.88 2.88
N PHE A 758 -17.08 8.35 2.91
CA PHE A 758 -16.80 9.79 3.03
C PHE A 758 -17.23 10.56 1.79
N TYR A 759 -17.26 9.89 0.63
CA TYR A 759 -17.61 10.55 -0.63
C TYR A 759 -19.09 10.93 -0.65
N ARG A 760 -19.96 10.00 -0.25
CA ARG A 760 -21.40 10.26 -0.12
C ARG A 760 -21.72 11.27 0.98
N ALA A 761 -21.00 11.20 2.10
CA ALA A 761 -21.23 12.07 3.26
C ALA A 761 -20.72 13.50 3.06
N PHE A 762 -19.46 13.64 2.65
CA PHE A 762 -18.68 14.89 2.74
C PHE A 762 -18.07 15.31 1.40
N ARG A 763 -18.32 14.56 0.31
CA ARG A 763 -17.63 14.73 -0.99
C ARG A 763 -16.10 14.60 -0.86
N LEU A 764 -15.63 13.83 0.12
CA LEU A 764 -14.22 13.49 0.33
C LEU A 764 -13.98 12.03 -0.10
N PRO A 765 -12.87 11.72 -0.77
CA PRO A 765 -12.62 10.36 -1.25
C PRO A 765 -12.28 9.41 -0.09
N GLY A 766 -12.73 8.16 -0.17
CA GLY A 766 -12.49 7.11 0.80
C GLY A 766 -13.70 6.71 1.63
N ALA A 767 -13.49 5.71 2.49
CA ALA A 767 -14.52 5.11 3.33
C ALA A 767 -13.95 4.66 4.69
N TYR A 768 -14.85 4.32 5.61
CA TYR A 768 -14.52 3.68 6.88
C TYR A 768 -15.29 2.37 7.06
N LEU A 769 -14.71 1.48 7.86
CA LEU A 769 -15.34 0.28 8.39
C LEU A 769 -15.10 0.24 9.90
N ALA A 770 -16.16 0.36 10.68
CA ALA A 770 -16.12 0.42 12.13
C ALA A 770 -16.84 -0.79 12.74
N GLY A 771 -16.47 -1.25 13.93
CA GLY A 771 -17.10 -2.44 14.54
C GLY A 771 -16.16 -3.31 15.36
N SER A 772 -16.36 -4.62 15.28
CA SER A 772 -15.64 -5.61 16.10
C SER A 772 -14.11 -5.54 15.90
N PRO A 773 -13.32 -5.27 16.95
CA PRO A 773 -11.86 -5.18 16.88
C PRO A 773 -11.20 -6.43 16.28
N VAL A 774 -11.77 -7.60 16.60
CA VAL A 774 -11.26 -8.89 16.13
C VAL A 774 -11.38 -9.02 14.61
N LEU A 775 -12.55 -8.66 14.06
CA LEU A 775 -12.79 -8.70 12.62
C LEU A 775 -11.99 -7.62 11.91
N LEU A 776 -11.91 -6.41 12.46
CA LEU A 776 -11.12 -5.33 11.86
C LEU A 776 -9.64 -5.70 11.79
N LYS A 777 -9.09 -6.29 12.87
CA LYS A 777 -7.72 -6.81 12.88
C LYS A 777 -7.51 -7.90 11.83
N GLU A 778 -8.48 -8.79 11.62
CA GLU A 778 -8.43 -9.80 10.56
C GLU A 778 -8.53 -9.17 9.15
N LEU A 779 -9.43 -8.21 8.95
CA LEU A 779 -9.68 -7.56 7.67
C LEU A 779 -8.49 -6.73 7.18
N ARG A 780 -7.71 -6.11 8.08
CA ARG A 780 -6.45 -5.44 7.74
C ARG A 780 -5.43 -6.35 7.02
N TYR A 781 -5.57 -7.68 7.13
CA TYR A 781 -4.69 -8.68 6.53
C TYR A 781 -5.35 -9.55 5.46
N THR A 782 -6.66 -9.38 5.24
CA THR A 782 -7.42 -10.29 4.39
C THR A 782 -8.29 -9.55 3.37
N SER A 783 -8.54 -8.26 3.60
CA SER A 783 -9.14 -7.31 2.66
C SER A 783 -8.07 -6.80 1.70
N ARG A 784 -8.16 -7.25 0.44
CA ARG A 784 -7.16 -6.93 -0.60
C ARG A 784 -7.11 -5.44 -0.91
N GLY A 785 -8.25 -4.77 -0.91
CA GLY A 785 -8.35 -3.31 -1.08
C GLY A 785 -7.66 -2.51 0.02
N TYR A 786 -7.49 -3.05 1.22
CA TYR A 786 -6.71 -2.41 2.29
C TYR A 786 -5.20 -2.68 2.12
N MET A 787 -4.83 -3.94 1.87
CA MET A 787 -3.43 -4.35 1.82
C MET A 787 -2.66 -3.81 0.62
N PHE A 788 -3.31 -3.79 -0.55
CA PHE A 788 -2.67 -3.56 -1.84
C PHE A 788 -3.00 -2.21 -2.46
N THR A 789 -3.60 -1.30 -1.69
CA THR A 789 -3.91 0.05 -2.13
C THR A 789 -3.18 1.06 -1.25
N THR A 790 -2.64 2.11 -1.88
CA THR A 790 -2.03 3.24 -1.19
C THR A 790 -3.03 3.92 -0.26
N SER A 791 -2.58 4.35 0.93
CA SER A 791 -3.42 5.14 1.84
C SER A 791 -3.95 6.42 1.20
N GLN A 792 -5.05 6.93 1.74
CA GLN A 792 -5.59 8.22 1.35
C GLN A 792 -4.61 9.36 1.67
N LEU A 793 -4.73 10.47 0.93
CA LEU A 793 -3.94 11.68 1.10
C LEU A 793 -4.09 12.23 2.54
N PRO A 794 -3.01 12.65 3.21
CA PRO A 794 -3.09 13.15 4.59
C PRO A 794 -4.08 14.31 4.76
N PHE A 795 -4.12 15.27 3.83
CA PHE A 795 -5.04 16.39 3.96
C PHE A 795 -6.51 15.97 3.85
N VAL A 796 -6.84 14.97 3.03
CA VAL A 796 -8.19 14.41 2.96
C VAL A 796 -8.57 13.77 4.29
N MET A 797 -7.63 13.06 4.95
CA MET A 797 -7.86 12.52 6.29
C MET A 797 -8.03 13.63 7.34
N GLY A 798 -7.29 14.73 7.24
CA GLY A 798 -7.48 15.91 8.09
C GLY A 798 -8.87 16.53 7.94
N MET A 799 -9.34 16.69 6.71
CA MET A 799 -10.69 17.18 6.43
C MET A 799 -11.77 16.20 6.91
N ALA A 800 -11.58 14.89 6.68
CA ALA A 800 -12.51 13.86 7.15
C ALA A 800 -12.58 13.82 8.69
N ALA A 801 -11.45 14.01 9.38
CA ALA A 801 -11.43 14.11 10.84
C ALA A 801 -12.23 15.33 11.32
N ALA A 802 -12.09 16.48 10.68
CA ALA A 802 -12.84 17.68 11.03
C ALA A 802 -14.35 17.52 10.78
N GLU A 803 -14.75 16.89 9.67
CA GLU A 803 -16.17 16.58 9.39
C GLU A 803 -16.75 15.62 10.43
N LEU A 804 -16.04 14.53 10.74
CA LEU A 804 -16.48 13.57 11.75
C LEU A 804 -16.58 14.22 13.15
N GLY A 805 -15.60 15.07 13.51
CA GLY A 805 -15.60 15.83 14.76
C GLY A 805 -16.82 16.74 14.90
N LYS A 806 -17.18 17.44 13.82
CA LYS A 806 -18.38 18.27 13.74
C LYS A 806 -19.66 17.46 13.97
N MET A 807 -19.74 16.25 13.42
CA MET A 807 -20.91 15.37 13.57
C MET A 807 -21.12 14.84 14.98
N ILE A 808 -20.04 14.55 15.71
CA ILE A 808 -20.10 14.02 17.08
C ILE A 808 -20.24 15.12 18.15
N GLY A 809 -20.25 16.39 17.75
CA GLY A 809 -20.38 17.52 18.68
C GLY A 809 -19.13 17.76 19.54
N GLU A 810 -17.98 17.19 19.18
CA GLU A 810 -16.68 17.59 19.74
C GLU A 810 -16.41 19.02 19.25
N ARG A 811 -16.77 20.02 20.08
CA ARG A 811 -16.23 21.38 19.94
C ARG A 811 -14.80 21.35 20.47
N GLU A 812 -13.90 21.88 19.62
CA GLU A 812 -12.44 22.03 19.77
C GLU A 812 -11.81 21.70 21.12
#